data_AF-A0A1G4ZQY5-F1
#
_entry.id   AF-A0A1G4ZQY5-F1
#
_cell.length_a   1.000
_cell.length_b   1.000
_cell.length_c   1.000
_cell.angle_alpha   90.00
_cell.angle_beta   90.00
_cell.angle_gamma   90.00
#
_symmetry.space_group_name_H-M   'P 1'
#
loop_
_entity.id
_entity.type
_entity.pdbx_description
1 polymer ?
#
loop_
_entity_poly.entity_id
_entity_poly.type
_entity_poly.pdbx_seq_one_letter_code
_entity_poly.pdbx_strand_id
1 'polypeptide(L)'
;MAAASSAAAAAPVVAVPVGIPAALQERADALLAAHRQMIVLMTGERALGAAEKRAVGAVGQLLFHDMQERQRALIAQAGDMADPATVPALNALLDRIESEPSWFDADRLAFKEFLGELSTRYGQAQSLPGLKLGRRASEDLSVLAEIEQAYDRELKDVFGRFAQRGIEPQREKWADYVAKLQGLYSRDKILKDFGSIVPYTQPAGGAKDKEGGDVREIFGTSLPPKTVVLTFDDGPHAKHTDEILEILKRYDAPAIFFELGQNLGKLDAQGKAQLGANGAVAKRVLAAGHVLANHSFSHSMMAKMSDDAVRNEATETEALLDATGRPQSTLFRFPYGARNEDKLSTVEALKLRSMLWTVDSMDWADPVPKSIADRVLAEVDKAKRGVILFHDIQGRTVQALPTVLDQLVADGYRFATWRDGKFVVNAPKKAAPDDGVAAAGDTLYRESHALVIGIDKYAKWPGLHHAVPDAKAMEQLLVTRFGFKPENVTALYDGEATRANILRVLNDKLTDSKRVKRDDRVLVFFAGHGSTRKLASGRDVGYIIPVDAALDDLASDAISMPQLQEVAEALSAKHVLFLVDACYSGLGLTRGGAPRGSKNFLSDNARRIGRQMITAGGADQQVADDGPGGHSVFTWTVLQALSGKADLNGDGVITGTELAAYVAPAVSAIARQTPAFGSLPGSEGGEFVFELPVDREGLSGDSVQLDAAASQVNKRIDEANEQAVHAAAPPKAGAAAGAPAIEVVVKNLEGGDAKLTMPAAAPLPPRVAAQRANDRGLQLYRERRYDEAEAAFTESLKLQPRFALAANNLGFVYFKRGKPVEAARWFEQAIEMDGSRALAYLNLGDAYLQAGNDTKALAAYTTFVGLSPKHARVASLQAWIATPDAAHRPQLTQ
;
A
#
# COMPACT_ATOMS: atom_id res chain seq x y z
N MET A 1 5.25 -49.44 -66.86
CA MET A 1 5.58 -49.78 -65.47
C MET A 1 6.14 -48.50 -64.84
N ALA A 2 5.33 -47.64 -64.23
CA ALA A 2 4.71 -47.74 -62.89
C ALA A 2 5.80 -47.79 -61.79
N ALA A 3 5.85 -46.93 -60.76
CA ALA A 3 4.89 -45.95 -60.27
C ALA A 3 5.62 -44.83 -59.49
N ALA A 4 5.16 -43.59 -59.64
CA ALA A 4 5.42 -42.49 -58.71
C ALA A 4 4.22 -42.40 -57.76
N SER A 5 4.42 -42.49 -56.45
CA SER A 5 3.34 -42.36 -55.46
C SER A 5 3.09 -40.88 -55.15
N SER A 6 1.93 -40.39 -55.56
CA SER A 6 1.37 -39.13 -55.09
C SER A 6 0.83 -39.28 -53.67
N ALA A 7 1.36 -38.51 -52.72
CA ALA A 7 0.72 -38.33 -51.42
C ALA A 7 -0.40 -37.30 -51.59
N ALA A 8 -1.66 -37.77 -51.48
CA ALA A 8 -2.84 -36.92 -51.48
C ALA A 8 -2.87 -36.07 -50.19
N ALA A 9 -2.97 -34.75 -50.35
CA ALA A 9 -3.27 -33.83 -49.27
C ALA A 9 -4.71 -34.09 -48.79
N ALA A 10 -4.85 -34.48 -47.52
CA ALA A 10 -6.15 -34.57 -46.86
C ALA A 10 -6.74 -33.15 -46.71
N ALA A 11 -7.96 -32.96 -47.20
CA ALA A 11 -8.74 -31.75 -47.02
C ALA A 11 -9.02 -31.50 -45.51
N PRO A 12 -9.10 -30.23 -45.06
CA PRO A 12 -9.41 -29.94 -43.67
C PRO A 12 -10.84 -30.36 -43.37
N VAL A 13 -11.00 -31.18 -42.33
CA VAL A 13 -12.31 -31.53 -41.76
C VAL A 13 -12.93 -30.25 -41.23
N VAL A 14 -14.01 -29.79 -41.86
CA VAL A 14 -14.84 -28.70 -41.34
C VAL A 14 -15.52 -29.21 -40.07
N ALA A 15 -15.12 -28.67 -38.92
CA ALA A 15 -15.75 -28.96 -37.64
C ALA A 15 -17.21 -28.48 -37.67
N VAL A 16 -18.15 -29.37 -37.40
CA VAL A 16 -19.58 -29.04 -37.21
C VAL A 16 -19.69 -28.07 -36.02
N PRO A 17 -20.43 -26.95 -36.11
CA PRO A 17 -20.62 -26.06 -34.97
C PRO A 17 -21.37 -26.80 -33.86
N VAL A 18 -20.68 -27.00 -32.73
CA VAL A 18 -21.28 -27.55 -31.51
C VAL A 18 -22.01 -26.40 -30.81
N GLY A 19 -23.34 -26.44 -30.79
CA GLY A 19 -24.14 -25.46 -30.06
C GLY A 19 -23.94 -25.53 -28.54
N ILE A 20 -24.41 -24.52 -27.81
CA ILE A 20 -24.35 -24.51 -26.33
C ILE A 20 -25.25 -25.63 -25.79
N PRO A 21 -24.74 -26.54 -24.94
CA PRO A 21 -25.57 -27.56 -24.30
C PRO A 21 -26.71 -26.91 -23.50
N ALA A 22 -27.93 -27.45 -23.61
CA ALA A 22 -29.13 -26.88 -23.01
C ALA A 22 -28.98 -26.59 -21.51
N ALA A 23 -28.37 -27.51 -20.75
CA ALA A 23 -28.14 -27.33 -19.31
C ALA A 23 -27.14 -26.19 -19.00
N LEU A 24 -26.12 -26.01 -19.85
CA LEU A 24 -25.14 -24.94 -19.69
C LEU A 24 -25.77 -23.57 -20.02
N GLN A 25 -26.57 -23.54 -21.09
CA GLN A 25 -27.35 -22.38 -21.49
C GLN A 25 -28.37 -21.96 -20.41
N GLU A 26 -29.12 -22.91 -19.86
CA GLU A 26 -30.12 -22.66 -18.81
C GLU A 26 -29.49 -22.04 -17.55
N ARG A 27 -28.31 -22.53 -17.13
CA ARG A 27 -27.60 -21.96 -15.97
C ARG A 27 -27.07 -20.56 -16.23
N ALA A 28 -26.53 -20.31 -17.42
CA ALA A 28 -26.08 -18.98 -17.81
C ALA A 28 -27.26 -17.99 -17.85
N ASP A 29 -28.40 -18.39 -18.42
CA ASP A 29 -29.61 -17.57 -18.49
C ASP A 29 -30.20 -17.30 -17.09
N ALA A 30 -30.14 -18.28 -16.18
CA ALA A 30 -30.59 -18.14 -14.82
C ALA A 30 -29.71 -17.19 -13.98
N LEU A 31 -28.38 -17.24 -14.15
CA LEU A 31 -27.44 -16.29 -13.53
C LEU A 31 -27.72 -14.86 -13.99
N LEU A 32 -27.91 -14.67 -15.29
CA LEU A 32 -28.25 -13.37 -15.87
C LEU A 32 -29.62 -12.85 -15.36
N ALA A 33 -30.61 -13.73 -15.23
CA ALA A 33 -31.92 -13.35 -14.69
C ALA A 33 -31.81 -12.83 -13.24
N ALA A 34 -31.06 -13.53 -12.39
CA ALA A 34 -30.83 -13.12 -11.00
C ALA A 34 -30.07 -11.79 -10.91
N HIS A 35 -29.06 -11.58 -11.77
CA HIS A 35 -28.35 -10.29 -11.88
C HIS A 35 -29.29 -9.13 -12.23
N ARG A 36 -30.18 -9.32 -13.22
CA ARG A 36 -31.18 -8.30 -13.60
C ARG A 36 -32.18 -8.01 -12.48
N GLN A 37 -32.64 -9.05 -11.77
CA GLN A 37 -33.51 -8.88 -10.61
C GLN A 37 -32.85 -8.07 -9.50
N MET A 38 -31.54 -8.24 -9.28
CA MET A 38 -30.78 -7.48 -8.29
C MET A 38 -30.80 -5.99 -8.60
N ILE A 39 -30.55 -5.63 -9.87
CA ILE A 39 -30.56 -4.24 -10.31
C ILE A 39 -31.95 -3.62 -10.08
N VAL A 40 -33.03 -4.33 -10.45
CA VAL A 40 -34.41 -3.85 -10.23
C VAL A 40 -34.76 -3.72 -8.75
N LEU A 41 -34.35 -4.69 -7.94
CA LEU A 41 -34.59 -4.70 -6.50
C LEU A 41 -33.96 -3.47 -5.84
N MET A 42 -32.71 -3.15 -6.21
CA MET A 42 -31.91 -2.10 -5.59
C MET A 42 -32.13 -0.68 -6.16
N THR A 43 -32.60 -0.57 -7.41
CA THR A 43 -32.77 0.73 -8.09
C THR A 43 -33.76 1.66 -7.36
N GLY A 44 -33.30 2.82 -6.88
CA GLY A 44 -34.19 3.78 -6.21
C GLY A 44 -34.55 3.42 -4.77
N GLU A 45 -33.85 2.46 -4.14
CA GLU A 45 -34.02 2.07 -2.74
C GLU A 45 -33.91 3.26 -1.77
N ARG A 46 -33.09 4.27 -2.10
CA ARG A 46 -32.86 5.46 -1.27
C ARG A 46 -34.15 6.23 -0.94
N ALA A 47 -35.15 6.18 -1.83
CA ALA A 47 -36.44 6.84 -1.65
C ALA A 47 -37.44 6.04 -0.79
N LEU A 48 -37.12 4.80 -0.42
CA LEU A 48 -38.02 3.91 0.34
C LEU A 48 -38.03 4.20 1.84
N GLY A 49 -39.10 3.80 2.52
CA GLY A 49 -39.22 3.86 3.98
C GLY A 49 -38.29 2.88 4.70
N ALA A 50 -37.98 3.12 5.98
CA ALA A 50 -37.01 2.32 6.75
C ALA A 50 -37.39 0.83 6.88
N ALA A 51 -38.67 0.47 6.81
CA ALA A 51 -39.11 -0.93 6.80
C ALA A 51 -38.87 -1.60 5.44
N GLU A 52 -39.18 -0.90 4.35
CA GLU A 52 -38.98 -1.38 2.98
C GLU A 52 -37.49 -1.48 2.64
N LYS A 53 -36.66 -0.53 3.08
CA LYS A 53 -35.19 -0.61 2.93
C LYS A 53 -34.59 -1.84 3.60
N ARG A 54 -35.11 -2.22 4.78
CA ARG A 54 -34.71 -3.45 5.47
C ARG A 54 -35.13 -4.70 4.70
N ALA A 55 -36.35 -4.71 4.15
CA ALA A 55 -36.83 -5.81 3.33
C ALA A 55 -36.03 -5.96 2.02
N VAL A 56 -35.77 -4.85 1.33
CA VAL A 56 -34.93 -4.79 0.11
C VAL A 56 -33.50 -5.25 0.41
N GLY A 57 -32.90 -4.81 1.53
CA GLY A 57 -31.57 -5.25 1.94
C GLY A 57 -31.50 -6.76 2.24
N ALA A 58 -32.49 -7.29 2.98
CA ALA A 58 -32.55 -8.71 3.30
C ALA A 58 -32.76 -9.57 2.04
N VAL A 59 -33.70 -9.21 1.17
CA VAL A 59 -33.93 -9.94 -0.10
C VAL A 59 -32.75 -9.77 -1.06
N GLY A 60 -32.06 -8.62 -1.04
CA GLY A 60 -30.83 -8.40 -1.79
C GLY A 60 -29.71 -9.33 -1.35
N GLN A 61 -29.55 -9.59 -0.05
CA GLN A 61 -28.60 -10.61 0.44
C GLN A 61 -28.94 -12.01 -0.08
N LEU A 62 -30.22 -12.39 -0.03
CA LEU A 62 -30.68 -13.70 -0.53
C LEU A 62 -30.40 -13.86 -2.03
N LEU A 63 -30.74 -12.83 -2.81
CA LEU A 63 -30.59 -12.84 -4.26
C LEU A 63 -29.11 -12.80 -4.68
N PHE A 64 -28.26 -12.10 -3.92
CA PHE A 64 -26.82 -12.09 -4.15
C PHE A 64 -26.21 -13.48 -3.92
N HIS A 65 -26.63 -14.17 -2.86
CA HIS A 65 -26.17 -15.53 -2.62
C HIS A 65 -26.70 -16.53 -3.66
N ASP A 66 -27.96 -16.42 -4.07
CA ASP A 66 -28.53 -17.21 -5.17
C ASP A 66 -27.72 -16.99 -6.47
N MET A 67 -27.28 -15.76 -6.74
CA MET A 67 -26.34 -15.50 -7.84
C MET A 67 -25.00 -16.21 -7.64
N GLN A 68 -24.39 -16.17 -6.45
CA GLN A 68 -23.14 -16.87 -6.17
C GLN A 68 -23.27 -18.40 -6.27
N GLU A 69 -24.38 -19.00 -5.82
CA GLU A 69 -24.67 -20.42 -6.01
C GLU A 69 -24.83 -20.78 -7.48
N ARG A 70 -25.61 -20.00 -8.24
CA ARG A 70 -25.78 -20.21 -9.69
C ARG A 70 -24.45 -20.09 -10.42
N GLN A 71 -23.61 -19.14 -10.01
CA GLN A 71 -22.29 -18.95 -10.57
C GLN A 71 -21.36 -20.12 -10.22
N ARG A 72 -21.30 -20.56 -8.96
CA ARG A 72 -20.55 -21.77 -8.55
C ARG A 72 -21.02 -23.00 -9.32
N ALA A 73 -22.33 -23.15 -9.52
CA ALA A 73 -22.92 -24.24 -10.29
C ALA A 73 -22.57 -24.16 -11.78
N LEU A 74 -22.53 -22.96 -12.37
CA LEU A 74 -22.11 -22.72 -13.75
C LEU A 74 -20.61 -23.02 -13.92
N ILE A 75 -19.78 -22.56 -12.98
CA ILE A 75 -18.33 -22.81 -12.95
C ILE A 75 -18.04 -24.30 -12.74
N ALA A 76 -18.74 -24.98 -11.84
CA ALA A 76 -18.57 -26.41 -11.60
C ALA A 76 -18.90 -27.21 -12.86
N GLN A 77 -20.02 -26.90 -13.52
CA GLN A 77 -20.40 -27.56 -14.77
C GLN A 77 -19.41 -27.28 -15.91
N ALA A 78 -18.83 -26.07 -15.98
CA ALA A 78 -17.76 -25.75 -16.92
C ALA A 78 -16.40 -26.35 -16.53
N GLY A 79 -16.20 -26.67 -15.25
CA GLY A 79 -15.00 -27.30 -14.70
C GLY A 79 -14.98 -28.83 -14.89
N ASP A 80 -16.15 -29.48 -14.86
CA ASP A 80 -16.31 -30.90 -15.18
C ASP A 80 -16.10 -31.19 -16.68
N MET A 81 -16.00 -30.13 -17.51
CA MET A 81 -15.72 -30.17 -18.94
C MET A 81 -14.20 -30.13 -19.25
N ALA A 82 -13.40 -30.93 -18.54
CA ALA A 82 -11.94 -31.00 -18.68
C ALA A 82 -11.43 -31.67 -19.99
N ASP A 83 -12.33 -32.00 -20.91
CA ASP A 83 -12.03 -32.69 -22.18
C ASP A 83 -11.83 -31.66 -23.33
N PRO A 84 -10.78 -31.80 -24.17
CA PRO A 84 -10.68 -31.06 -25.44
C PRO A 84 -11.97 -31.10 -26.31
N ALA A 85 -12.80 -32.14 -26.19
CA ALA A 85 -14.08 -32.27 -26.89
C ALA A 85 -15.16 -31.28 -26.44
N THR A 86 -15.04 -30.69 -25.25
CA THR A 86 -16.02 -29.76 -24.65
C THR A 86 -15.66 -28.28 -24.81
N VAL A 87 -14.44 -27.97 -25.27
CA VAL A 87 -13.98 -26.60 -25.58
C VAL A 87 -14.85 -25.88 -26.63
N PRO A 88 -15.39 -26.53 -27.68
CA PRO A 88 -16.31 -25.89 -28.62
C PRO A 88 -17.61 -25.39 -27.96
N ALA A 89 -18.15 -26.13 -26.99
CA ALA A 89 -19.36 -25.74 -26.27
C ALA A 89 -19.14 -24.53 -25.36
N LEU A 90 -17.98 -24.44 -24.70
CA LEU A 90 -17.59 -23.26 -23.90
C LEU A 90 -17.34 -22.04 -24.80
N ASN A 91 -16.69 -22.21 -25.95
CA ASN A 91 -16.55 -21.13 -26.92
C ASN A 91 -17.89 -20.62 -27.45
N ALA A 92 -18.84 -21.50 -27.75
CA ALA A 92 -20.18 -21.09 -28.17
C ALA A 92 -20.92 -20.28 -27.08
N LEU A 93 -20.69 -20.59 -25.80
CA LEU A 93 -21.23 -19.79 -24.69
C LEU A 93 -20.56 -18.41 -24.62
N LEU A 94 -19.24 -18.33 -24.78
CA LEU A 94 -18.51 -17.05 -24.84
C LEU A 94 -18.94 -16.19 -26.03
N ASP A 95 -19.12 -16.79 -27.22
CA ASP A 95 -19.64 -16.12 -28.42
C ASP A 95 -21.02 -15.49 -28.17
N ARG A 96 -21.88 -16.18 -27.42
CA ARG A 96 -23.19 -15.67 -27.02
C ARG A 96 -23.08 -14.52 -26.01
N ILE A 97 -22.22 -14.65 -25.00
CA ILE A 97 -21.99 -13.57 -24.02
C ILE A 97 -21.49 -12.29 -24.72
N GLU A 98 -20.61 -12.44 -25.71
CA GLU A 98 -20.06 -11.35 -26.48
C GLU A 98 -21.12 -10.70 -27.39
N SER A 99 -21.81 -11.49 -28.20
CA SER A 99 -22.53 -10.98 -29.38
C SER A 99 -24.06 -11.02 -29.31
N GLU A 100 -24.68 -11.50 -28.23
CA GLU A 100 -26.15 -11.63 -28.13
C GLU A 100 -26.86 -10.27 -28.36
N PRO A 101 -27.59 -10.08 -29.48
CA PRO A 101 -28.12 -8.77 -29.87
C PRO A 101 -29.21 -8.24 -28.92
N SER A 102 -29.85 -9.13 -28.18
CA SER A 102 -30.92 -8.77 -27.24
C SER A 102 -30.40 -8.24 -25.89
N TRP A 103 -29.09 -8.32 -25.63
CA TRP A 103 -28.46 -7.96 -24.36
C TRP A 103 -27.87 -6.55 -24.38
N PHE A 104 -27.98 -5.86 -23.25
CA PHE A 104 -27.25 -4.60 -23.01
C PHE A 104 -25.83 -4.93 -22.54
N ASP A 105 -24.88 -4.01 -22.70
CA ASP A 105 -23.50 -4.22 -22.23
C ASP A 105 -23.43 -4.51 -20.72
N ALA A 106 -24.32 -3.90 -19.94
CA ALA A 106 -24.45 -4.17 -18.51
C ALA A 106 -24.87 -5.63 -18.19
N ASP A 107 -25.62 -6.31 -19.07
CA ASP A 107 -25.99 -7.71 -18.87
C ASP A 107 -24.75 -8.64 -18.89
N ARG A 108 -23.71 -8.26 -19.63
CA ARG A 108 -22.48 -9.04 -19.77
C ARG A 108 -21.68 -9.09 -18.46
N LEU A 109 -21.87 -8.11 -17.57
CA LEU A 109 -21.23 -8.04 -16.27
C LEU A 109 -21.63 -9.19 -15.33
N ALA A 110 -22.79 -9.82 -15.56
CA ALA A 110 -23.23 -11.00 -14.80
C ALA A 110 -22.24 -12.18 -14.88
N PHE A 111 -21.39 -12.23 -15.91
CA PHE A 111 -20.47 -13.34 -16.19
C PHE A 111 -19.02 -13.04 -15.82
N LYS A 112 -18.71 -11.88 -15.23
CA LYS A 112 -17.34 -11.45 -14.94
C LYS A 112 -16.57 -12.45 -14.07
N GLU A 113 -17.15 -12.89 -12.96
CA GLU A 113 -16.47 -13.84 -12.08
C GLU A 113 -16.36 -15.25 -12.70
N PHE A 114 -17.35 -15.67 -13.51
CA PHE A 114 -17.29 -16.90 -14.30
C PHE A 114 -16.10 -16.89 -15.29
N LEU A 115 -15.88 -15.77 -15.99
CA LEU A 115 -14.72 -15.60 -16.87
C LEU A 115 -13.39 -15.57 -16.11
N GLY A 116 -13.36 -14.96 -14.91
CA GLY A 116 -12.20 -14.94 -14.01
C GLY A 116 -11.76 -16.35 -13.61
N GLU A 117 -12.72 -17.18 -13.22
CA GLU A 117 -12.51 -18.58 -12.86
C GLU A 117 -12.09 -19.43 -14.07
N LEU A 118 -12.73 -19.23 -15.23
CA LEU A 118 -12.31 -19.90 -16.48
C LEU A 118 -10.88 -19.54 -16.89
N SER A 119 -10.52 -18.25 -16.84
CA SER A 119 -9.18 -17.75 -17.13
C SER A 119 -8.14 -18.38 -16.20
N THR A 120 -8.43 -18.40 -14.90
CA THR A 120 -7.53 -18.98 -13.89
C THR A 120 -7.35 -20.49 -14.09
N ARG A 121 -8.44 -21.23 -14.29
CA ARG A 121 -8.42 -22.69 -14.42
C ARG A 121 -7.73 -23.15 -15.70
N TYR A 122 -8.00 -22.50 -16.83
CA TYR A 122 -7.50 -22.94 -18.14
C TYR A 122 -6.25 -22.18 -18.61
N GLY A 123 -5.85 -21.10 -17.94
CA GLY A 123 -4.62 -20.35 -18.22
C GLY A 123 -3.33 -21.14 -18.01
N GLN A 124 -3.39 -22.27 -17.30
CA GLN A 124 -2.28 -23.22 -17.11
C GLN A 124 -2.56 -24.61 -17.71
N ALA A 125 -3.56 -24.74 -18.58
CA ALA A 125 -3.91 -26.03 -19.17
C ALA A 125 -2.74 -26.60 -20.01
N GLN A 126 -2.56 -27.92 -19.98
CA GLN A 126 -1.52 -28.59 -20.80
C GLN A 126 -1.95 -28.79 -22.25
N SER A 127 -3.24 -28.57 -22.57
CA SER A 127 -3.79 -28.70 -23.92
C SER A 127 -3.89 -27.33 -24.61
N LEU A 128 -3.50 -27.27 -25.89
CA LEU A 128 -3.59 -26.03 -26.68
C LEU A 128 -5.02 -25.46 -26.77
N PRO A 129 -6.10 -26.26 -26.92
CA PRO A 129 -7.46 -25.76 -26.85
C PRO A 129 -7.81 -25.12 -25.50
N GLY A 130 -7.33 -25.70 -24.38
CA GLY A 130 -7.52 -25.13 -23.04
C GLY A 130 -6.79 -23.81 -22.86
N LEU A 131 -5.52 -23.70 -23.28
CA LEU A 131 -4.76 -22.46 -23.21
C LEU A 131 -5.38 -21.33 -24.03
N LYS A 132 -5.93 -21.64 -25.21
CA LYS A 132 -6.66 -20.67 -26.03
C LYS A 132 -7.94 -20.19 -25.34
N LEU A 133 -8.68 -21.10 -24.70
CA LEU A 133 -9.87 -20.77 -23.92
C LEU A 133 -9.56 -19.86 -22.72
N GLY A 134 -8.51 -20.18 -21.96
CA GLY A 134 -8.06 -19.35 -20.83
C GLY A 134 -7.62 -17.95 -21.28
N ARG A 135 -6.89 -17.84 -22.39
CA ARG A 135 -6.51 -16.55 -22.98
C ARG A 135 -7.73 -15.73 -23.42
N ARG A 136 -8.68 -16.35 -24.13
CA ARG A 136 -9.92 -15.70 -24.56
C ARG A 136 -10.71 -15.17 -23.38
N ALA A 137 -10.92 -15.98 -22.34
CA ALA A 137 -11.59 -15.53 -21.11
C ALA A 137 -10.88 -14.34 -20.45
N SER A 138 -9.54 -14.30 -20.50
CA SER A 138 -8.76 -13.15 -20.03
C SER A 138 -8.95 -11.89 -20.88
N GLU A 139 -9.12 -12.03 -22.19
CA GLU A 139 -9.41 -10.91 -23.10
C GLU A 139 -10.84 -10.38 -22.87
N ASP A 140 -11.83 -11.26 -22.76
CA ASP A 140 -13.22 -10.90 -22.46
C ASP A 140 -13.34 -10.18 -21.10
N LEU A 141 -12.55 -10.59 -20.09
CA LEU A 141 -12.46 -9.90 -18.79
C LEU A 141 -11.96 -8.46 -18.91
N SER A 142 -11.00 -8.22 -19.80
CA SER A 142 -10.48 -6.86 -20.02
C SER A 142 -11.54 -5.95 -20.64
N VAL A 143 -12.34 -6.48 -21.57
CA VAL A 143 -13.49 -5.77 -22.18
C VAL A 143 -14.59 -5.52 -21.13
N LEU A 144 -14.90 -6.49 -20.28
CA LEU A 144 -15.87 -6.29 -19.19
C LEU A 144 -15.40 -5.22 -18.18
N ALA A 145 -14.09 -5.08 -17.95
CA ALA A 145 -13.55 -4.03 -17.09
C ALA A 145 -13.74 -2.63 -17.70
N GLU A 146 -13.65 -2.49 -19.02
CA GLU A 146 -13.97 -1.24 -19.73
C GLU A 146 -15.48 -0.92 -19.67
N ILE A 147 -16.33 -1.94 -19.85
CA ILE A 147 -17.79 -1.81 -19.71
C ILE A 147 -18.15 -1.39 -18.27
N GLU A 148 -17.57 -2.03 -17.26
CA GLU A 148 -17.78 -1.69 -15.85
C GLU A 148 -17.34 -0.25 -15.55
N GLN A 149 -16.20 0.20 -16.07
CA GLN A 149 -15.75 1.60 -15.95
C GLN A 149 -16.73 2.58 -16.60
N ALA A 150 -17.37 2.21 -17.71
CA ALA A 150 -18.37 3.03 -18.37
C ALA A 150 -19.68 3.17 -17.56
N TYR A 151 -20.01 2.19 -16.69
CA TYR A 151 -21.18 2.19 -15.80
C TYR A 151 -20.84 2.44 -14.32
N ASP A 152 -19.59 2.79 -14.00
CA ASP A 152 -19.05 2.83 -12.63
C ASP A 152 -19.82 3.78 -11.70
N ARG A 153 -20.36 4.91 -12.21
CA ARG A 153 -21.16 5.85 -11.40
C ARG A 153 -22.56 5.32 -11.10
N GLU A 154 -23.23 4.71 -12.08
CA GLU A 154 -24.58 4.20 -12.00
C GLU A 154 -24.65 2.90 -11.18
N LEU A 155 -23.66 2.00 -11.36
CA LEU A 155 -23.47 0.83 -10.52
C LEU A 155 -23.15 1.23 -9.08
N LYS A 156 -22.34 2.29 -8.86
CA LYS A 156 -22.15 2.87 -7.52
C LYS A 156 -23.42 3.47 -6.93
N ASP A 157 -24.37 3.93 -7.73
CA ASP A 157 -25.65 4.44 -7.22
C ASP A 157 -26.66 3.33 -6.90
N VAL A 158 -26.63 2.20 -7.63
CA VAL A 158 -27.44 1.01 -7.33
C VAL A 158 -26.84 0.18 -6.19
N PHE A 159 -25.51 0.08 -6.10
CA PHE A 159 -24.80 -0.78 -5.16
C PHE A 159 -24.05 -0.04 -4.05
N GLY A 160 -23.97 1.30 -4.08
CA GLY A 160 -23.29 2.13 -3.08
C GLY A 160 -24.25 3.01 -2.27
N ARG A 161 -24.08 3.03 -0.94
CA ARG A 161 -24.88 3.85 -0.01
C ARG A 161 -24.09 5.08 0.49
N PHE A 162 -24.49 6.27 -0.03
CA PHE A 162 -24.20 7.68 0.36
C PHE A 162 -22.84 8.30 -0.06
N ALA A 163 -22.70 9.49 -0.66
CA ALA A 163 -23.60 10.47 -1.31
C ALA A 163 -22.75 11.45 -2.17
N GLN A 164 -23.32 12.06 -3.23
CA GLN A 164 -23.00 13.44 -3.66
C GLN A 164 -24.24 14.10 -4.30
N ARG A 165 -24.48 15.38 -3.95
CA ARG A 165 -25.40 16.26 -4.69
C ARG A 165 -24.65 16.83 -5.90
N GLY A 166 -25.20 16.69 -7.09
CA GLY A 166 -24.69 17.28 -8.32
C GLY A 166 -25.56 16.90 -9.51
N ILE A 167 -25.67 17.82 -10.47
CA ILE A 167 -26.57 17.85 -11.63
C ILE A 167 -26.69 16.49 -12.35
N GLU A 168 -27.92 16.05 -12.62
CA GLU A 168 -28.22 14.86 -13.44
C GLU A 168 -27.69 15.03 -14.87
N PRO A 169 -26.75 14.19 -15.33
CA PRO A 169 -26.37 14.14 -16.73
C PRO A 169 -27.41 13.29 -17.47
N GLN A 170 -28.19 13.89 -18.35
CA GLN A 170 -28.85 13.12 -19.40
C GLN A 170 -27.85 12.81 -20.52
N ARG A 171 -27.63 11.52 -20.81
CA ARG A 171 -27.71 10.92 -22.16
C ARG A 171 -27.50 9.40 -22.15
N GLU A 172 -28.56 8.74 -22.62
CA GLU A 172 -28.74 7.41 -23.25
C GLU A 172 -27.83 6.23 -22.86
N LYS A 173 -28.35 5.44 -21.90
CA LYS A 173 -28.76 4.02 -22.06
C LYS A 173 -29.06 3.36 -20.72
N TRP A 174 -28.62 3.95 -19.60
CA TRP A 174 -28.90 3.39 -18.27
C TRP A 174 -30.37 3.49 -17.87
N ALA A 175 -31.00 4.65 -18.08
CA ALA A 175 -32.43 4.83 -17.82
C ALA A 175 -33.29 3.91 -18.68
N ASP A 176 -32.92 3.73 -19.95
CA ASP A 176 -33.60 2.81 -20.89
C ASP A 176 -33.39 1.34 -20.49
N TYR A 177 -32.19 0.99 -20.02
CA TYR A 177 -31.88 -0.33 -19.50
C TYR A 177 -32.70 -0.65 -18.25
N VAL A 178 -32.72 0.25 -17.27
CA VAL A 178 -33.54 0.13 -16.06
C VAL A 178 -35.03 0.05 -16.42
N ALA A 179 -35.51 0.89 -17.35
CA ALA A 179 -36.90 0.86 -17.81
C ALA A 179 -37.26 -0.48 -18.48
N LYS A 180 -36.36 -1.04 -19.32
CA LYS A 180 -36.51 -2.38 -19.89
C LYS A 180 -36.60 -3.44 -18.80
N LEU A 181 -35.70 -3.40 -17.81
CA LEU A 181 -35.71 -4.38 -16.72
C LEU A 181 -36.96 -4.26 -15.84
N GLN A 182 -37.44 -3.05 -15.59
CA GLN A 182 -38.70 -2.79 -14.86
C GLN A 182 -39.94 -3.25 -15.63
N GLY A 183 -39.87 -3.40 -16.95
CA GLY A 183 -40.89 -4.07 -17.75
C GLY A 183 -40.88 -5.60 -17.62
N LEU A 184 -39.75 -6.19 -17.23
CA LEU A 184 -39.57 -7.64 -17.08
C LEU A 184 -39.76 -8.13 -15.63
N TYR A 185 -39.41 -7.30 -14.65
CA TYR A 185 -39.45 -7.63 -13.22
C TYR A 185 -40.07 -6.48 -12.41
N SER A 186 -40.78 -6.80 -11.33
CA SER A 186 -41.25 -5.80 -10.37
C SER A 186 -40.71 -6.06 -8.96
N ARG A 187 -40.40 -4.99 -8.23
CA ARG A 187 -39.89 -5.07 -6.86
C ARG A 187 -40.83 -5.85 -5.95
N ASP A 188 -42.13 -5.58 -6.02
CA ASP A 188 -43.14 -6.26 -5.19
C ASP A 188 -43.19 -7.76 -5.45
N LYS A 189 -43.04 -8.18 -6.71
CA LYS A 189 -42.99 -9.58 -7.08
C LYS A 189 -41.71 -10.25 -6.59
N ILE A 190 -40.54 -9.59 -6.74
CA ILE A 190 -39.27 -10.09 -6.19
C ILE A 190 -39.37 -10.27 -4.67
N LEU A 191 -39.87 -9.26 -3.95
CA LEU A 191 -40.05 -9.35 -2.49
C LEU A 191 -41.00 -10.49 -2.09
N LYS A 192 -42.08 -10.72 -2.86
CA LYS A 192 -43.06 -11.77 -2.61
C LYS A 192 -42.54 -13.18 -2.94
N ASP A 193 -41.84 -13.33 -4.06
CA ASP A 193 -41.30 -14.61 -4.54
C ASP A 193 -40.18 -15.13 -3.61
N PHE A 194 -39.45 -14.23 -2.93
CA PHE A 194 -38.43 -14.61 -1.95
C PHE A 194 -38.99 -14.93 -0.54
N GLY A 195 -40.23 -14.49 -0.24
CA GLY A 195 -41.12 -14.98 0.83
C GLY A 195 -40.66 -14.75 2.28
N SER A 196 -41.62 -14.45 3.17
CA SER A 196 -41.56 -14.24 4.64
C SER A 196 -40.46 -14.96 5.44
N ILE A 197 -39.20 -14.55 5.28
CA ILE A 197 -38.16 -14.73 6.30
C ILE A 197 -38.39 -13.61 7.30
N VAL A 198 -38.48 -13.94 8.58
CA VAL A 198 -38.63 -12.95 9.66
C VAL A 198 -37.53 -11.91 9.43
N PRO A 199 -37.85 -10.64 9.11
CA PRO A 199 -36.82 -9.64 8.92
C PRO A 199 -36.00 -9.60 10.21
N TYR A 200 -34.68 -9.59 10.10
CA TYR A 200 -33.80 -9.31 11.23
C TYR A 200 -34.25 -7.99 11.86
N THR A 201 -35.02 -8.07 12.94
CA THR A 201 -35.26 -6.94 13.81
C THR A 201 -33.99 -6.80 14.64
N GLN A 202 -33.09 -5.88 14.24
CA GLN A 202 -32.25 -5.24 15.25
C GLN A 202 -33.17 -4.85 16.40
N PRO A 203 -32.85 -5.20 17.66
CA PRO A 203 -33.63 -4.69 18.78
C PRO A 203 -33.65 -3.18 18.66
N ALA A 204 -34.85 -2.58 18.63
CA ALA A 204 -34.98 -1.14 18.72
C ALA A 204 -34.17 -0.69 19.94
N GLY A 205 -33.26 0.27 19.76
CA GLY A 205 -32.32 0.73 20.79
C GLY A 205 -33.01 0.86 22.15
N GLY A 206 -32.78 -0.11 23.03
CA GLY A 206 -33.56 -0.23 24.26
C GLY A 206 -33.62 -1.62 24.90
N ALA A 207 -33.42 -2.72 24.16
CA ALA A 207 -33.27 -4.03 24.79
C ALA A 207 -31.91 -4.12 25.51
N LYS A 208 -31.91 -3.81 26.81
CA LYS A 208 -30.75 -4.05 27.67
C LYS A 208 -30.58 -5.56 27.83
N ASP A 209 -29.39 -6.06 27.53
CA ASP A 209 -28.90 -7.30 28.13
C ASP A 209 -28.94 -7.07 29.65
N LYS A 210 -29.96 -7.60 30.34
CA LYS A 210 -29.99 -7.55 31.80
C LYS A 210 -28.95 -8.54 32.29
N GLU A 211 -28.03 -8.11 33.15
CA GLU A 211 -27.23 -9.04 33.94
C GLU A 211 -28.19 -9.99 34.68
N GLY A 212 -28.17 -11.26 34.29
CA GLY A 212 -29.00 -12.32 34.88
C GLY A 212 -30.33 -12.66 34.17
N GLY A 213 -30.62 -12.12 32.98
CA GLY A 213 -31.76 -12.56 32.15
C GLY A 213 -31.30 -13.37 30.92
N ASP A 214 -31.93 -14.51 30.66
CA ASP A 214 -31.59 -15.43 29.56
C ASP A 214 -31.92 -14.78 28.19
N VAL A 215 -30.98 -14.02 27.63
CA VAL A 215 -31.08 -13.56 26.24
C VAL A 215 -30.67 -14.75 25.37
N ARG A 216 -31.62 -15.31 24.62
CA ARG A 216 -31.40 -16.48 23.75
C ARG A 216 -30.31 -16.28 22.69
N GLU A 217 -29.98 -15.03 22.35
CA GLU A 217 -29.00 -14.68 21.32
C GLU A 217 -28.05 -13.55 21.75
N ILE A 218 -26.83 -13.57 21.22
CA ILE A 218 -25.74 -12.67 21.63
C ILE A 218 -25.50 -11.61 20.55
N PHE A 219 -25.65 -10.33 20.91
CA PHE A 219 -25.41 -9.18 20.02
C PHE A 219 -24.26 -8.27 20.48
N GLY A 220 -23.70 -8.48 21.67
CA GLY A 220 -22.67 -7.60 22.26
C GLY A 220 -23.20 -6.30 22.85
N THR A 221 -24.51 -6.19 23.06
CA THR A 221 -25.18 -5.06 23.71
C THR A 221 -24.78 -4.88 25.18
N SER A 222 -24.40 -5.96 25.85
CA SER A 222 -23.84 -6.02 27.21
C SER A 222 -22.37 -5.59 27.32
N LEU A 223 -21.64 -5.41 26.21
CA LEU A 223 -20.23 -5.01 26.29
C LEU A 223 -20.09 -3.66 26.99
N PRO A 224 -18.96 -3.40 27.69
CA PRO A 224 -18.71 -2.06 28.21
C PRO A 224 -18.64 -1.03 27.07
N PRO A 225 -18.92 0.27 27.33
CA PRO A 225 -18.68 1.31 26.35
C PRO A 225 -17.26 1.25 25.78
N LYS A 226 -17.10 1.66 24.52
CA LYS A 226 -15.84 1.60 23.77
C LYS A 226 -15.21 0.20 23.79
N THR A 227 -16.03 -0.83 23.61
CA THR A 227 -15.56 -2.22 23.54
C THR A 227 -16.22 -2.92 22.37
N VAL A 228 -15.42 -3.52 21.50
CA VAL A 228 -15.90 -4.24 20.31
C VAL A 228 -15.35 -5.65 20.26
N VAL A 229 -16.06 -6.53 19.57
CA VAL A 229 -15.64 -7.90 19.27
C VAL A 229 -15.54 -8.03 17.76
N LEU A 230 -14.38 -8.47 17.28
CA LEU A 230 -14.14 -8.71 15.85
C LEU A 230 -14.57 -10.14 15.53
N THR A 231 -15.42 -10.30 14.51
CA THR A 231 -15.87 -11.61 14.05
C THR A 231 -15.67 -11.77 12.56
N PHE A 232 -15.27 -12.96 12.13
CA PHE A 232 -14.98 -13.31 10.74
C PHE A 232 -15.75 -14.56 10.34
N ASP A 233 -16.59 -14.46 9.33
CA ASP A 233 -17.42 -15.57 8.82
C ASP A 233 -16.84 -16.17 7.53
N ASP A 234 -17.32 -17.36 7.18
CA ASP A 234 -17.09 -18.13 5.94
C ASP A 234 -15.73 -18.80 5.78
N GLY A 235 -14.82 -18.67 6.74
CA GLY A 235 -13.50 -19.27 6.68
C GLY A 235 -13.47 -20.81 6.75
N PRO A 236 -12.27 -21.42 6.75
CA PRO A 236 -10.98 -20.74 6.69
C PRO A 236 -10.53 -20.60 5.24
N HIS A 237 -9.94 -19.46 4.90
CA HIS A 237 -9.34 -19.21 3.59
C HIS A 237 -7.80 -19.31 3.66
N ALA A 238 -7.19 -20.08 2.76
CA ALA A 238 -5.76 -20.41 2.80
C ALA A 238 -4.79 -19.21 2.78
N LYS A 239 -5.21 -18.06 2.23
CA LYS A 239 -4.41 -16.84 2.13
C LYS A 239 -4.87 -15.74 3.10
N HIS A 240 -6.08 -15.25 2.89
CA HIS A 240 -6.66 -14.13 3.63
C HIS A 240 -6.75 -14.34 5.15
N THR A 241 -7.09 -15.54 5.63
CA THR A 241 -7.17 -15.81 7.07
C THR A 241 -5.81 -15.60 7.74
N ASP A 242 -4.71 -16.09 7.15
CA ASP A 242 -3.35 -15.88 7.70
C ASP A 242 -2.94 -14.39 7.69
N GLU A 243 -3.29 -13.65 6.63
CA GLU A 243 -3.04 -12.20 6.55
C GLU A 243 -3.83 -11.44 7.64
N ILE A 244 -5.07 -11.86 7.92
CA ILE A 244 -5.90 -11.32 9.01
C ILE A 244 -5.27 -11.63 10.38
N LEU A 245 -4.77 -12.85 10.60
CA LEU A 245 -4.10 -13.21 11.85
C LEU A 245 -2.88 -12.31 12.14
N GLU A 246 -2.04 -12.04 11.14
CA GLU A 246 -0.90 -11.13 11.31
C GLU A 246 -1.34 -9.68 11.55
N ILE A 247 -2.44 -9.22 10.92
CA ILE A 247 -3.04 -7.93 11.25
C ILE A 247 -3.48 -7.90 12.73
N LEU A 248 -4.32 -8.85 13.16
CA LEU A 248 -4.86 -8.89 14.53
C LEU A 248 -3.76 -8.94 15.60
N LYS A 249 -2.69 -9.68 15.33
CA LYS A 249 -1.51 -9.79 16.20
C LYS A 249 -0.81 -8.43 16.40
N ARG A 250 -0.72 -7.57 15.37
CA ARG A 250 -0.14 -6.22 15.49
C ARG A 250 -0.89 -5.34 16.48
N TYR A 251 -2.20 -5.54 16.63
CA TYR A 251 -3.07 -4.72 17.47
C TYR A 251 -3.42 -5.39 18.81
N ASP A 252 -2.87 -6.57 19.11
CA ASP A 252 -3.27 -7.40 20.26
C ASP A 252 -4.81 -7.58 20.33
N ALA A 253 -5.43 -7.72 19.16
CA ALA A 253 -6.88 -7.71 18.99
C ALA A 253 -7.39 -9.16 18.86
N PRO A 254 -7.96 -9.75 19.92
CA PRO A 254 -8.55 -11.07 19.81
C PRO A 254 -9.84 -11.03 18.99
N ALA A 255 -10.18 -12.15 18.36
CA ALA A 255 -11.30 -12.26 17.43
C ALA A 255 -11.96 -13.65 17.52
N ILE A 256 -13.13 -13.77 16.90
CA ILE A 256 -13.89 -15.03 16.79
C ILE A 256 -14.09 -15.33 15.30
N PHE A 257 -13.71 -16.53 14.87
CA PHE A 257 -13.84 -16.99 13.49
C PHE A 257 -14.97 -18.02 13.43
N PHE A 258 -16.04 -17.71 12.70
CA PHE A 258 -17.16 -18.60 12.41
C PHE A 258 -16.86 -19.33 11.10
N GLU A 259 -16.38 -20.57 11.24
CA GLU A 259 -15.85 -21.37 10.13
C GLU A 259 -16.95 -22.26 9.54
N LEU A 260 -16.90 -22.46 8.21
CA LEU A 260 -17.77 -23.40 7.52
C LEU A 260 -17.20 -24.81 7.57
N GLY A 261 -18.06 -25.79 7.89
CA GLY A 261 -17.68 -27.20 7.93
C GLY A 261 -17.06 -27.69 6.62
N GLN A 262 -17.65 -27.33 5.48
CA GLN A 262 -17.14 -27.72 4.16
C GLN A 262 -15.75 -27.18 3.84
N ASN A 263 -15.36 -26.04 4.43
CA ASN A 263 -14.02 -25.49 4.28
C ASN A 263 -13.02 -26.21 5.19
N LEU A 264 -13.45 -26.71 6.34
CA LEU A 264 -12.60 -27.44 7.27
C LEU A 264 -12.28 -28.86 6.78
N GLY A 265 -13.24 -29.54 6.17
CA GLY A 265 -13.07 -30.91 5.70
C GLY A 265 -14.38 -31.67 5.49
N LYS A 266 -14.35 -32.98 5.75
CA LYS A 266 -15.52 -33.87 5.59
C LYS A 266 -15.57 -34.94 6.67
N LEU A 267 -16.74 -35.51 6.89
CA LEU A 267 -16.90 -36.72 7.69
C LEU A 267 -16.85 -37.97 6.80
N ASP A 268 -16.30 -39.06 7.33
CA ASP A 268 -16.45 -40.37 6.70
C ASP A 268 -17.77 -41.06 7.05
N ALA A 269 -18.01 -42.25 6.47
CA ALA A 269 -19.23 -43.01 6.67
C ALA A 269 -19.48 -43.44 8.13
N GLN A 270 -18.48 -43.30 9.01
CA GLN A 270 -18.54 -43.60 10.43
C GLN A 270 -18.67 -42.32 11.28
N GLY A 271 -18.81 -41.15 10.65
CA GLY A 271 -18.93 -39.85 11.31
C GLY A 271 -17.60 -39.31 11.84
N LYS A 272 -16.46 -39.88 11.43
CA LYS A 272 -15.14 -39.40 11.88
C LYS A 272 -14.66 -38.27 10.99
N ALA A 273 -14.21 -37.19 11.62
CA ALA A 273 -13.73 -35.99 10.97
C ALA A 273 -12.40 -36.19 10.23
N GLN A 274 -12.35 -35.73 8.98
CA GLN A 274 -11.17 -35.68 8.13
C GLN A 274 -10.94 -34.23 7.70
N LEU A 275 -9.94 -33.58 8.30
CA LEU A 275 -9.58 -32.20 7.95
C LEU A 275 -8.91 -32.13 6.58
N GLY A 276 -9.33 -31.15 5.77
CA GLY A 276 -8.69 -30.78 4.51
C GLY A 276 -7.51 -29.82 4.72
N ALA A 277 -6.98 -29.25 3.63
CA ALA A 277 -5.85 -28.32 3.67
C ALA A 277 -6.14 -27.07 4.53
N ASN A 278 -7.37 -26.53 4.46
CA ASN A 278 -7.77 -25.36 5.25
C ASN A 278 -8.00 -25.70 6.73
N GLY A 279 -8.15 -26.97 7.10
CA GLY A 279 -8.14 -27.38 8.52
C GLY A 279 -6.82 -27.07 9.23
N ALA A 280 -5.71 -26.94 8.50
CA ALA A 280 -4.44 -26.46 9.05
C ALA A 280 -4.44 -24.94 9.33
N VAL A 281 -5.22 -24.16 8.57
CA VAL A 281 -5.41 -22.71 8.79
C VAL A 281 -6.20 -22.50 10.07
N ALA A 282 -7.30 -23.23 10.27
CA ALA A 282 -8.08 -23.19 11.51
C ALA A 282 -7.23 -23.51 12.76
N LYS A 283 -6.30 -24.47 12.66
CA LYS A 283 -5.34 -24.74 13.73
C LYS A 283 -4.41 -23.57 14.03
N ARG A 284 -4.01 -22.79 13.02
CA ARG A 284 -3.21 -21.56 13.21
C ARG A 284 -4.02 -20.46 13.87
N VAL A 285 -5.31 -20.31 13.53
CA VAL A 285 -6.22 -19.38 14.19
C VAL A 285 -6.28 -19.66 15.71
N LEU A 286 -6.40 -20.93 16.11
CA LEU A 286 -6.34 -21.34 17.51
C LEU A 286 -4.97 -21.06 18.16
N ALA A 287 -3.88 -21.41 17.46
CA ALA A 287 -2.53 -21.20 17.96
C ALA A 287 -2.19 -19.71 18.17
N ALA A 288 -2.80 -18.83 17.38
CA ALA A 288 -2.71 -17.37 17.52
C ALA A 288 -3.60 -16.82 18.65
N GLY A 289 -4.37 -17.67 19.35
CA GLY A 289 -5.16 -17.29 20.53
C GLY A 289 -6.57 -16.78 20.24
N HIS A 290 -7.07 -16.98 19.02
CA HIS A 290 -8.44 -16.62 18.62
C HIS A 290 -9.42 -17.79 18.85
N VAL A 291 -10.72 -17.48 18.80
CA VAL A 291 -11.79 -18.46 19.03
C VAL A 291 -12.30 -19.00 17.70
N LEU A 292 -12.46 -20.32 17.58
CA LEU A 292 -13.21 -20.93 16.49
C LEU A 292 -14.66 -21.23 16.92
N ALA A 293 -15.60 -20.92 16.04
CA ALA A 293 -17.04 -21.05 16.21
C ALA A 293 -17.70 -21.62 14.94
N ASN A 294 -18.95 -22.05 15.07
CA ASN A 294 -19.65 -22.81 14.04
C ASN A 294 -20.48 -21.92 13.14
N HIS A 295 -20.30 -22.03 11.82
CA HIS A 295 -21.08 -21.29 10.82
C HIS A 295 -21.95 -22.17 9.91
N SER A 296 -22.35 -23.36 10.39
CA SER A 296 -22.95 -24.42 9.57
C SER A 296 -21.94 -25.09 8.63
N PHE A 297 -22.38 -26.17 7.98
CA PHE A 297 -21.53 -26.96 7.10
C PHE A 297 -21.43 -26.34 5.71
N SER A 298 -22.57 -26.02 5.09
CA SER A 298 -22.66 -25.66 3.67
C SER A 298 -22.96 -24.19 3.39
N HIS A 299 -23.18 -23.38 4.43
CA HIS A 299 -23.71 -22.02 4.32
C HIS A 299 -25.16 -21.96 3.79
N SER A 300 -25.92 -23.06 3.94
CA SER A 300 -27.32 -23.12 3.50
C SER A 300 -28.25 -22.20 4.29
N MET A 301 -29.37 -21.80 3.69
CA MET A 301 -30.42 -21.01 4.33
C MET A 301 -31.19 -21.84 5.38
N MET A 302 -30.63 -22.01 6.57
CA MET A 302 -31.13 -22.92 7.60
C MET A 302 -32.58 -22.65 8.02
N ALA A 303 -33.06 -21.39 7.94
CA ALA A 303 -34.46 -21.04 8.17
C ALA A 303 -35.46 -21.80 7.29
N LYS A 304 -35.03 -22.29 6.11
CA LYS A 304 -35.86 -23.03 5.14
C LYS A 304 -35.64 -24.55 5.19
N MET A 305 -34.74 -25.03 6.04
CA MET A 305 -34.38 -26.45 6.13
C MET A 305 -35.24 -27.20 7.14
N SER A 306 -35.30 -28.54 7.04
CA SER A 306 -35.88 -29.38 8.09
C SER A 306 -35.02 -29.34 9.35
N ASP A 307 -35.60 -29.65 10.52
CA ASP A 307 -34.86 -29.63 11.79
C ASP A 307 -33.71 -30.65 11.80
N ASP A 308 -33.90 -31.80 11.16
CA ASP A 308 -32.84 -32.81 11.02
C ASP A 308 -31.69 -32.30 10.14
N ALA A 309 -31.99 -31.59 9.05
CA ALA A 309 -30.95 -31.01 8.21
C ALA A 309 -30.20 -29.88 8.92
N VAL A 310 -30.90 -29.04 9.71
CA VAL A 310 -30.27 -28.03 10.58
C VAL A 310 -29.38 -28.68 11.64
N ARG A 311 -29.84 -29.79 12.24
CA ARG A 311 -29.04 -30.55 13.20
C ARG A 311 -27.77 -31.07 12.56
N ASN A 312 -27.86 -31.67 11.38
CA ASN A 312 -26.71 -32.21 10.66
C ASN A 312 -25.70 -31.12 10.29
N GLU A 313 -26.16 -30.01 9.69
CA GLU A 313 -25.31 -28.84 9.37
C GLU A 313 -24.48 -28.38 10.57
N ALA A 314 -25.11 -28.29 11.75
CA ALA A 314 -24.44 -27.89 12.97
C ALA A 314 -23.50 -28.99 13.50
N THR A 315 -23.98 -30.23 13.66
CA THR A 315 -23.20 -31.31 14.28
C THR A 315 -22.00 -31.76 13.45
N GLU A 316 -22.11 -31.74 12.12
CA GLU A 316 -20.98 -32.11 11.24
C GLU A 316 -19.87 -31.07 11.33
N THR A 317 -20.24 -29.80 11.38
CA THR A 317 -19.31 -28.69 11.57
C THR A 317 -18.67 -28.72 12.95
N GLU A 318 -19.44 -29.03 14.02
CA GLU A 318 -18.89 -29.22 15.37
C GLU A 318 -17.83 -30.33 15.39
N ALA A 319 -18.10 -31.48 14.75
CA ALA A 319 -17.15 -32.58 14.70
C ALA A 319 -15.83 -32.21 13.98
N LEU A 320 -15.91 -31.43 12.91
CA LEU A 320 -14.73 -30.93 12.18
C LEU A 320 -13.97 -29.88 12.98
N LEU A 321 -14.69 -28.95 13.61
CA LEU A 321 -14.09 -27.96 14.49
C LEU A 321 -13.40 -28.60 15.68
N ASP A 322 -13.99 -29.62 16.31
CA ASP A 322 -13.38 -30.35 17.42
C ASP A 322 -12.12 -31.11 16.98
N ALA A 323 -12.08 -31.63 15.75
CA ALA A 323 -10.89 -32.25 15.17
C ALA A 323 -9.71 -31.27 14.94
N THR A 324 -9.95 -29.95 14.96
CA THR A 324 -8.88 -28.95 14.96
C THR A 324 -8.14 -28.88 16.31
N GLY A 325 -8.73 -29.42 17.38
CA GLY A 325 -8.21 -29.32 18.74
C GLY A 325 -8.69 -28.07 19.49
N ARG A 326 -9.75 -27.41 19.02
CA ARG A 326 -10.33 -26.26 19.73
C ARG A 326 -10.85 -26.68 21.12
N PRO A 327 -10.80 -25.79 22.12
CA PRO A 327 -11.60 -25.94 23.32
C PRO A 327 -13.09 -25.95 22.96
N GLN A 328 -13.92 -26.67 23.74
CA GLN A 328 -15.37 -26.69 23.56
C GLN A 328 -15.92 -25.26 23.54
N SER A 329 -16.43 -24.85 22.38
CA SER A 329 -16.97 -23.52 22.12
C SER A 329 -18.45 -23.66 21.80
N THR A 330 -19.30 -22.98 22.57
CA THR A 330 -20.76 -23.06 22.40
C THR A 330 -21.28 -22.00 21.44
N LEU A 331 -20.46 -21.45 20.55
CA LEU A 331 -20.87 -20.36 19.66
C LEU A 331 -21.26 -20.88 18.29
N PHE A 332 -22.40 -20.39 17.81
CA PHE A 332 -22.95 -20.68 16.51
C PHE A 332 -23.47 -19.39 15.88
N ARG A 333 -23.32 -19.25 14.56
CA ARG A 333 -23.94 -18.16 13.80
C ARG A 333 -24.68 -18.74 12.62
N PHE A 334 -25.97 -18.44 12.52
CA PHE A 334 -26.77 -18.81 11.36
C PHE A 334 -26.22 -18.09 10.12
N PRO A 335 -26.00 -18.79 9.00
CA PRO A 335 -25.77 -18.15 7.71
C PRO A 335 -26.82 -17.06 7.46
N TYR A 336 -26.38 -15.91 6.93
CA TYR A 336 -27.21 -14.70 6.68
C TYR A 336 -27.90 -14.11 7.92
N GLY A 337 -27.62 -14.63 9.13
CA GLY A 337 -28.44 -14.38 10.31
C GLY A 337 -29.88 -14.90 10.17
N ALA A 338 -30.18 -15.75 9.19
CA ALA A 338 -31.53 -16.17 8.86
C ALA A 338 -31.96 -17.38 9.72
N ARG A 339 -32.93 -17.15 10.61
CA ARG A 339 -33.51 -18.19 11.48
C ARG A 339 -34.99 -17.94 11.78
N ASN A 340 -35.64 -18.95 12.33
CA ASN A 340 -36.94 -18.86 13.00
C ASN A 340 -36.85 -19.57 14.37
N GLU A 341 -37.92 -19.48 15.18
CA GLU A 341 -37.97 -20.06 16.54
C GLU A 341 -37.64 -21.57 16.57
N ASP A 342 -38.12 -22.33 15.59
CA ASP A 342 -37.89 -23.77 15.53
C ASP A 342 -36.40 -24.09 15.27
N LYS A 343 -35.76 -23.35 14.35
CA LYS A 343 -34.33 -23.55 14.04
C LYS A 343 -33.43 -23.06 15.16
N LEU A 344 -33.79 -21.95 15.82
CA LEU A 344 -33.08 -21.48 17.01
C LEU A 344 -33.15 -22.53 18.11
N SER A 345 -34.34 -23.07 18.39
CA SER A 345 -34.53 -24.12 19.40
C SER A 345 -33.77 -25.41 19.05
N THR A 346 -33.66 -25.74 17.76
CA THR A 346 -32.87 -26.90 17.29
C THR A 346 -31.37 -26.72 17.58
N VAL A 347 -30.82 -25.53 17.35
CA VAL A 347 -29.42 -25.21 17.65
C VAL A 347 -29.17 -25.15 19.17
N GLU A 348 -30.10 -24.60 19.94
CA GLU A 348 -30.04 -24.57 21.42
C GLU A 348 -30.06 -25.99 22.03
N ALA A 349 -30.82 -26.92 21.43
CA ALA A 349 -30.83 -28.32 21.85
C ALA A 349 -29.46 -28.99 21.71
N LEU A 350 -28.60 -28.50 20.80
CA LEU A 350 -27.21 -28.90 20.64
C LEU A 350 -26.24 -28.21 21.61
N LYS A 351 -26.77 -27.41 22.57
CA LYS A 351 -25.98 -26.60 23.52
C LYS A 351 -25.15 -25.50 22.85
N LEU A 352 -25.51 -25.12 21.63
CA LEU A 352 -24.94 -23.99 20.91
C LEU A 352 -25.76 -22.72 21.16
N ARG A 353 -25.09 -21.57 21.12
CA ARG A 353 -25.69 -20.25 21.31
C ARG A 353 -25.46 -19.39 20.08
N SER A 354 -26.56 -18.83 19.58
CA SER A 354 -26.58 -17.92 18.44
C SER A 354 -25.88 -16.60 18.79
N MET A 355 -24.82 -16.24 18.06
CA MET A 355 -24.19 -14.93 18.11
C MET A 355 -24.34 -14.23 16.77
N LEU A 356 -24.89 -13.02 16.79
CA LEU A 356 -25.11 -12.18 15.61
C LEU A 356 -24.21 -10.95 15.71
N TRP A 357 -24.57 -9.87 15.00
CA TRP A 357 -23.77 -8.66 14.92
C TRP A 357 -24.61 -7.40 15.07
N THR A 358 -23.98 -6.35 15.59
CA THR A 358 -24.56 -5.00 15.68
C THR A 358 -24.02 -4.07 14.61
N VAL A 359 -22.80 -4.34 14.14
CA VAL A 359 -22.14 -3.59 13.07
C VAL A 359 -21.82 -4.57 11.95
N ASP A 360 -22.38 -4.32 10.77
CA ASP A 360 -22.10 -5.09 9.56
C ASP A 360 -21.09 -4.31 8.71
N SER A 361 -19.92 -4.89 8.44
CA SER A 361 -18.93 -4.26 7.56
C SER A 361 -19.41 -4.18 6.11
N MET A 362 -20.36 -5.03 5.72
CA MET A 362 -20.79 -5.23 4.33
C MET A 362 -19.62 -5.45 3.38
N ASP A 363 -18.51 -5.99 3.90
CA ASP A 363 -17.35 -6.34 3.10
C ASP A 363 -17.73 -7.29 1.98
N TRP A 364 -18.66 -8.23 2.16
CA TRP A 364 -19.18 -9.10 1.09
C TRP A 364 -19.84 -8.37 -0.10
N ALA A 365 -20.34 -7.14 0.07
CA ALA A 365 -21.04 -6.38 -0.98
C ALA A 365 -20.23 -5.20 -1.53
N ASP A 366 -19.41 -4.57 -0.68
CA ASP A 366 -18.69 -3.34 -1.02
C ASP A 366 -17.29 -3.66 -1.53
N PRO A 367 -16.95 -3.37 -2.80
CA PRO A 367 -15.64 -3.69 -3.35
C PRO A 367 -14.54 -2.71 -2.90
N VAL A 368 -14.86 -1.61 -2.20
CA VAL A 368 -13.92 -0.54 -1.87
C VAL A 368 -13.49 -0.62 -0.40
N PRO A 369 -12.23 -0.99 -0.08
CA PRO A 369 -11.76 -1.17 1.30
C PRO A 369 -11.94 0.06 2.20
N LYS A 370 -11.71 1.26 1.66
CA LYS A 370 -11.91 2.51 2.40
C LYS A 370 -13.38 2.72 2.79
N SER A 371 -14.31 2.40 1.90
CA SER A 371 -15.75 2.53 2.16
C SER A 371 -16.22 1.53 3.22
N ILE A 372 -15.65 0.31 3.22
CA ILE A 372 -15.84 -0.66 4.31
C ILE A 372 -15.36 -0.08 5.64
N ALA A 373 -14.14 0.46 5.68
CA ALA A 373 -13.56 1.02 6.91
C ALA A 373 -14.39 2.20 7.44
N ASP A 374 -14.72 3.17 6.58
CA ASP A 374 -15.51 4.34 6.95
C ASP A 374 -16.90 3.93 7.50
N ARG A 375 -17.54 2.92 6.89
CA ARG A 375 -18.82 2.37 7.36
C ARG A 375 -18.71 1.75 8.75
N VAL A 376 -17.73 0.85 8.93
CA VAL A 376 -17.53 0.17 10.21
C VAL A 376 -17.30 1.20 11.30
N LEU A 377 -16.46 2.19 11.06
CA LEU A 377 -16.15 3.24 12.02
C LEU A 377 -17.37 4.11 12.34
N ALA A 378 -18.18 4.47 11.34
CA ALA A 378 -19.40 5.24 11.56
C ALA A 378 -20.45 4.47 12.39
N GLU A 379 -20.67 3.20 12.08
CA GLU A 379 -21.64 2.36 12.82
C GLU A 379 -21.12 2.01 14.22
N VAL A 380 -19.82 1.77 14.39
CA VAL A 380 -19.22 1.62 15.72
C VAL A 380 -19.32 2.92 16.52
N ASP A 381 -19.07 4.08 15.90
CA ASP A 381 -19.23 5.36 16.59
C ASP A 381 -20.69 5.60 17.01
N LYS A 382 -21.67 5.14 16.23
CA LYS A 382 -23.07 5.21 16.61
C LYS A 382 -23.43 4.23 17.72
N ALA A 383 -22.97 2.98 17.63
CA ALA A 383 -23.28 1.91 18.59
C ALA A 383 -22.48 2.04 19.90
N LYS A 384 -21.30 2.69 19.85
CA LYS A 384 -20.29 2.84 20.90
C LYS A 384 -19.75 1.53 21.48
N ARG A 385 -20.22 0.38 21.01
CA ARG A 385 -19.85 -0.99 21.42
C ARG A 385 -20.49 -1.99 20.45
N GLY A 386 -20.07 -3.26 20.52
CA GLY A 386 -20.83 -4.36 19.92
C GLY A 386 -19.98 -5.36 19.15
N VAL A 387 -20.64 -6.21 18.38
CA VAL A 387 -20.01 -7.25 17.55
C VAL A 387 -19.94 -6.74 16.11
N ILE A 388 -18.73 -6.77 15.52
CA ILE A 388 -18.47 -6.35 14.14
C ILE A 388 -18.34 -7.61 13.27
N LEU A 389 -19.16 -7.68 12.21
CA LEU A 389 -19.11 -8.75 11.21
C LEU A 389 -18.18 -8.40 10.06
N PHE A 390 -17.22 -9.29 9.80
CA PHE A 390 -16.39 -9.35 8.60
C PHE A 390 -16.41 -10.79 8.04
N HIS A 391 -15.81 -11.00 6.87
CA HIS A 391 -15.61 -12.30 6.24
C HIS A 391 -14.13 -12.48 5.92
N ASP A 392 -13.52 -13.59 6.34
CA ASP A 392 -12.09 -13.85 6.10
C ASP A 392 -11.81 -14.46 4.72
N ILE A 393 -12.85 -14.77 3.93
CA ILE A 393 -12.70 -15.16 2.52
C ILE A 393 -12.46 -13.95 1.60
N GLN A 394 -12.63 -12.71 2.09
CA GLN A 394 -12.61 -11.50 1.27
C GLN A 394 -11.26 -10.75 1.34
N GLY A 395 -10.57 -10.62 0.20
CA GLY A 395 -9.29 -9.88 0.13
C GLY A 395 -9.41 -8.38 0.46
N ARG A 396 -10.60 -7.79 0.32
CA ARG A 396 -10.88 -6.40 0.70
C ARG A 396 -11.03 -6.20 2.21
N THR A 397 -11.37 -7.25 2.95
CA THR A 397 -11.36 -7.26 4.42
C THR A 397 -9.94 -7.13 4.94
N VAL A 398 -8.99 -7.87 4.36
CA VAL A 398 -7.55 -7.74 4.65
C VAL A 398 -7.08 -6.30 4.47
N GLN A 399 -7.55 -5.62 3.41
CA GLN A 399 -7.16 -4.25 3.10
C GLN A 399 -7.84 -3.19 4.00
N ALA A 400 -9.07 -3.42 4.45
CA ALA A 400 -9.82 -2.48 5.27
C ALA A 400 -9.47 -2.56 6.76
N LEU A 401 -9.10 -3.75 7.24
CA LEU A 401 -8.91 -4.04 8.65
C LEU A 401 -7.86 -3.15 9.35
N PRO A 402 -6.69 -2.84 8.77
CA PRO A 402 -5.71 -1.95 9.40
C PRO A 402 -6.27 -0.56 9.71
N THR A 403 -6.96 0.07 8.76
CA THR A 403 -7.58 1.38 8.95
C THR A 403 -8.65 1.37 10.04
N VAL A 404 -9.45 0.30 10.10
CA VAL A 404 -10.45 0.12 11.16
C VAL A 404 -9.77 0.00 12.51
N LEU A 405 -8.75 -0.85 12.65
CA LEU A 405 -8.09 -1.08 13.93
C LEU A 405 -7.28 0.13 14.40
N ASP A 406 -6.58 0.82 13.50
CA ASP A 406 -5.86 2.06 13.78
C ASP A 406 -6.80 3.11 14.40
N GLN A 407 -7.94 3.35 13.75
CA GLN A 407 -8.88 4.36 14.20
C GLN A 407 -9.59 3.94 15.49
N LEU A 408 -9.98 2.66 15.64
CA LEU A 408 -10.58 2.16 16.88
C LEU A 408 -9.61 2.29 18.06
N VAL A 409 -8.33 1.95 17.89
CA VAL A 409 -7.31 2.12 18.92
C VAL A 409 -7.09 3.60 19.22
N ALA A 410 -6.98 4.46 18.20
CA ALA A 410 -6.85 5.90 18.37
C ALA A 410 -8.03 6.52 19.14
N ASP A 411 -9.24 6.02 18.91
CA ASP A 411 -10.47 6.45 19.59
C ASP A 411 -10.64 5.80 20.98
N GLY A 412 -9.70 4.96 21.40
CA GLY A 412 -9.67 4.33 22.72
C GLY A 412 -10.66 3.18 22.87
N TYR A 413 -11.03 2.51 21.79
CA TYR A 413 -11.77 1.25 21.85
C TYR A 413 -10.88 0.11 22.33
N ARG A 414 -11.50 -0.83 23.05
CA ARG A 414 -10.89 -2.08 23.49
C ARG A 414 -11.48 -3.25 22.73
N PHE A 415 -10.67 -4.29 22.57
CA PHE A 415 -11.09 -5.53 21.94
C PHE A 415 -11.48 -6.57 22.98
N ALA A 416 -12.59 -7.24 22.74
CA ALA A 416 -13.07 -8.34 23.57
C ALA A 416 -13.11 -9.64 22.76
N THR A 417 -13.00 -10.74 23.50
CA THR A 417 -13.11 -12.10 22.97
C THR A 417 -14.17 -12.88 23.73
N TRP A 418 -14.36 -14.14 23.38
CA TRP A 418 -15.28 -15.05 24.04
C TRP A 418 -14.54 -16.17 24.76
N ARG A 419 -14.80 -16.34 26.06
CA ARG A 419 -14.21 -17.42 26.85
C ARG A 419 -15.17 -17.85 27.96
N ASP A 420 -15.28 -19.14 28.20
CA ASP A 420 -16.12 -19.73 29.25
C ASP A 420 -17.56 -19.20 29.25
N GLY A 421 -18.11 -19.01 28.05
CA GLY A 421 -19.50 -18.59 27.85
C GLY A 421 -19.78 -17.11 28.15
N LYS A 422 -18.76 -16.25 28.21
CA LYS A 422 -18.91 -14.80 28.42
C LYS A 422 -17.89 -13.99 27.61
N PHE A 423 -18.17 -12.69 27.44
CA PHE A 423 -17.19 -11.76 26.90
C PHE A 423 -16.06 -11.50 27.90
N VAL A 424 -14.83 -11.53 27.39
CA VAL A 424 -13.62 -11.16 28.14
C VAL A 424 -12.96 -10.00 27.41
N VAL A 425 -12.90 -8.85 28.08
CA VAL A 425 -12.24 -7.64 27.55
C VAL A 425 -10.75 -7.74 27.86
N ASN A 426 -9.89 -7.64 26.84
CA ASN A 426 -8.46 -7.58 27.09
C ASN A 426 -8.12 -6.31 27.88
N ALA A 427 -7.34 -6.45 28.96
CA ALA A 427 -6.84 -5.31 29.70
C ALA A 427 -5.85 -4.53 28.80
N PRO A 428 -5.93 -3.19 28.73
CA PRO A 428 -4.91 -2.44 28.02
C PRO A 428 -3.57 -2.71 28.70
N LYS A 429 -2.59 -3.26 27.98
CA LYS A 429 -1.22 -3.30 28.49
C LYS A 429 -0.81 -1.85 28.76
N LYS A 430 -0.34 -1.60 30.00
CA LYS A 430 0.40 -0.38 30.33
C LYS A 430 1.51 -0.29 29.29
N ALA A 431 1.54 0.78 28.50
CA ALA A 431 2.56 0.99 27.48
C ALA A 431 3.92 0.71 28.12
N ALA A 432 4.62 -0.30 27.59
CA ALA A 432 5.99 -0.55 27.98
C ALA A 432 6.80 0.73 27.67
N PRO A 433 7.89 1.00 28.42
CA PRO A 433 8.84 2.01 28.03
C PRO A 433 9.27 1.77 26.58
N ASP A 434 9.56 2.88 25.92
CA ASP A 434 9.93 3.04 24.52
C ASP A 434 11.11 2.13 24.12
N ASP A 435 10.84 0.85 23.91
CA ASP A 435 11.78 -0.10 23.33
C ASP A 435 11.63 0.02 21.82
N GLY A 436 12.30 1.04 21.28
CA GLY A 436 12.77 1.13 19.90
C GLY A 436 11.71 0.89 18.83
N VAL A 437 11.44 1.90 18.03
CA VAL A 437 10.89 1.66 16.70
C VAL A 437 11.90 0.85 15.89
N ALA A 438 11.76 -0.46 15.99
CA ALA A 438 12.14 -1.40 14.96
C ALA A 438 11.06 -1.30 13.88
N ALA A 439 11.44 -0.69 12.77
CA ALA A 439 10.68 -0.72 11.54
C ALA A 439 10.47 -2.17 11.09
N ALA A 440 9.21 -2.58 11.00
CA ALA A 440 8.77 -3.73 10.21
C ALA A 440 7.55 -3.27 9.41
N GLY A 441 7.78 -2.74 8.20
CA GLY A 441 6.76 -2.26 7.23
C GLY A 441 6.07 -3.43 6.49
N ASP A 442 5.02 -3.27 5.70
CA ASP A 442 4.52 -2.11 4.93
C ASP A 442 5.58 -1.38 4.10
N THR A 443 6.67 -2.06 3.72
CA THR A 443 7.67 -1.48 2.82
C THR A 443 7.25 -1.71 1.37
N LEU A 444 7.25 -0.64 0.55
CA LEU A 444 7.02 -0.71 -0.91
C LEU A 444 7.92 -1.74 -1.62
N TYR A 445 9.08 -2.02 -1.04
CA TYR A 445 10.06 -2.97 -1.52
C TYR A 445 10.29 -4.08 -0.51
N ARG A 446 10.55 -5.29 -1.01
CA ARG A 446 10.99 -6.38 -0.14
C ARG A 446 12.44 -6.20 0.28
N GLU A 447 13.34 -6.01 -0.69
CA GLU A 447 14.75 -5.71 -0.44
C GLU A 447 15.23 -4.53 -1.30
N SER A 448 16.28 -3.86 -0.85
CA SER A 448 16.96 -2.77 -1.56
C SER A 448 18.41 -3.14 -1.81
N HIS A 449 18.84 -3.09 -3.06
CA HIS A 449 20.21 -3.42 -3.48
C HIS A 449 20.87 -2.21 -4.14
N ALA A 450 22.18 -2.05 -3.96
CA ALA A 450 22.91 -0.99 -4.62
C ALA A 450 24.30 -1.41 -5.13
N LEU A 451 24.71 -0.79 -6.23
CA LEU A 451 26.10 -0.75 -6.69
C LEU A 451 26.55 0.70 -6.68
N VAL A 452 27.60 1.00 -5.92
CA VAL A 452 28.10 2.36 -5.70
C VAL A 452 29.57 2.40 -6.14
N ILE A 453 29.87 3.18 -7.16
CA ILE A 453 31.18 3.22 -7.81
C ILE A 453 31.74 4.63 -7.71
N GLY A 454 32.98 4.77 -7.25
CA GLY A 454 33.70 6.04 -7.20
C GLY A 454 35.16 5.84 -7.62
N ILE A 455 35.64 6.64 -8.57
CA ILE A 455 36.99 6.49 -9.12
C ILE A 455 37.70 7.84 -9.14
N ASP A 456 38.64 8.04 -8.22
CA ASP A 456 39.51 9.22 -8.22
C ASP A 456 40.83 8.91 -8.92
N LYS A 457 41.38 7.71 -8.69
CA LYS A 457 42.73 7.33 -9.11
C LYS A 457 42.70 6.47 -10.37
N TYR A 458 42.69 7.13 -11.51
CA TYR A 458 42.79 6.48 -12.80
C TYR A 458 44.23 6.11 -13.17
N ALA A 459 44.41 4.94 -13.80
CA ALA A 459 45.72 4.51 -14.29
C ALA A 459 46.16 5.25 -15.55
N LYS A 460 45.21 5.58 -16.44
CA LYS A 460 45.46 6.15 -17.78
C LYS A 460 44.71 7.46 -18.04
N TRP A 461 43.80 7.87 -17.15
CA TRP A 461 43.02 9.10 -17.24
C TRP A 461 43.47 10.11 -16.18
N PRO A 462 43.14 11.42 -16.34
CA PRO A 462 43.38 12.40 -15.28
C PRO A 462 42.68 11.99 -13.98
N GLY A 463 43.34 12.19 -12.84
CA GLY A 463 42.73 11.93 -11.53
C GLY A 463 41.60 12.91 -11.23
N LEU A 464 40.64 12.47 -10.41
CA LEU A 464 39.57 13.29 -9.83
C LEU A 464 39.79 13.44 -8.31
N HIS A 465 39.01 14.33 -7.69
CA HIS A 465 39.14 14.65 -6.27
C HIS A 465 37.93 14.24 -5.43
N HIS A 466 36.73 14.18 -5.99
CA HIS A 466 35.51 13.95 -5.20
C HIS A 466 34.71 12.70 -5.58
N ALA A 467 35.13 11.89 -6.56
CA ALA A 467 34.36 10.72 -6.98
C ALA A 467 34.28 9.62 -5.90
N VAL A 468 35.37 9.34 -5.17
CA VAL A 468 35.30 8.39 -4.03
C VAL A 468 34.54 8.99 -2.83
N PRO A 469 34.78 10.25 -2.40
CA PRO A 469 33.92 10.93 -1.42
C PRO A 469 32.42 10.90 -1.75
N ASP A 470 32.06 11.15 -3.00
CA ASP A 470 30.69 11.11 -3.52
C ASP A 470 30.06 9.73 -3.37
N ALA A 471 30.77 8.71 -3.82
CA ALA A 471 30.35 7.33 -3.71
C ALA A 471 30.18 6.90 -2.24
N LYS A 472 31.07 7.31 -1.34
CA LYS A 472 30.95 7.02 0.11
C LYS A 472 29.75 7.71 0.75
N ALA A 473 29.51 8.99 0.42
CA ALA A 473 28.35 9.71 0.93
C ALA A 473 27.04 9.09 0.45
N MET A 474 26.98 8.65 -0.81
CA MET A 474 25.82 7.94 -1.35
C MET A 474 25.61 6.59 -0.65
N GLU A 475 26.65 5.77 -0.49
CA GLU A 475 26.58 4.50 0.27
C GLU A 475 26.04 4.74 1.68
N GLN A 476 26.62 5.69 2.42
CA GLN A 476 26.21 6.01 3.77
C GLN A 476 24.75 6.46 3.82
N LEU A 477 24.31 7.31 2.90
CA LEU A 477 22.94 7.79 2.82
C LEU A 477 21.95 6.63 2.58
N LEU A 478 22.24 5.73 1.64
CA LEU A 478 21.39 4.59 1.33
C LEU A 478 21.22 3.66 2.54
N VAL A 479 22.31 3.37 3.24
CA VAL A 479 22.30 2.47 4.41
C VAL A 479 21.63 3.13 5.61
N THR A 480 22.04 4.34 5.97
CA THR A 480 21.61 4.99 7.22
C THR A 480 20.21 5.57 7.13
N ARG A 481 19.79 6.05 5.96
CA ARG A 481 18.54 6.80 5.80
C ARG A 481 17.46 6.02 5.06
N PHE A 482 17.83 5.24 4.03
CA PHE A 482 16.86 4.57 3.16
C PHE A 482 16.78 3.05 3.38
N GLY A 483 17.40 2.54 4.44
CA GLY A 483 17.25 1.16 4.88
C GLY A 483 17.86 0.12 3.93
N PHE A 484 18.86 0.50 3.12
CA PHE A 484 19.62 -0.47 2.35
C PHE A 484 20.48 -1.28 3.31
N LYS A 485 20.31 -2.59 3.32
CA LYS A 485 21.14 -3.47 4.15
C LYS A 485 22.60 -3.40 3.67
N PRO A 486 23.59 -3.20 4.56
CA PRO A 486 25.00 -3.13 4.16
C PRO A 486 25.44 -4.29 3.25
N GLU A 487 24.95 -5.51 3.50
CA GLU A 487 25.27 -6.69 2.69
C GLU A 487 24.73 -6.66 1.24
N ASN A 488 23.70 -5.84 0.99
CA ASN A 488 23.09 -5.65 -0.32
C ASN A 488 23.66 -4.42 -1.06
N VAL A 489 24.54 -3.64 -0.42
CA VAL A 489 25.28 -2.54 -1.04
C VAL A 489 26.67 -3.04 -1.43
N THR A 490 27.03 -2.86 -2.70
CA THR A 490 28.37 -3.20 -3.20
C THR A 490 29.07 -1.92 -3.58
N ALA A 491 30.12 -1.56 -2.85
CA ALA A 491 30.97 -0.44 -3.18
C ALA A 491 32.20 -0.91 -3.98
N LEU A 492 32.59 -0.16 -5.01
CA LEU A 492 33.83 -0.35 -5.76
C LEU A 492 34.56 1.00 -5.85
N TYR A 493 35.74 1.09 -5.23
CA TYR A 493 36.52 2.33 -5.18
C TYR A 493 37.87 2.21 -5.89
N ASP A 494 38.27 3.26 -6.60
CA ASP A 494 39.58 3.36 -7.26
C ASP A 494 39.94 2.05 -8.00
N GLY A 495 41.05 1.39 -7.59
CA GLY A 495 41.57 0.18 -8.21
C GLY A 495 40.63 -1.03 -8.19
N GLU A 496 39.58 -1.02 -7.38
CA GLU A 496 38.57 -2.07 -7.37
C GLU A 496 37.55 -1.91 -8.50
N ALA A 497 37.35 -0.68 -8.99
CA ALA A 497 36.36 -0.31 -10.01
C ALA A 497 36.86 -0.62 -11.43
N THR A 498 37.36 -1.84 -11.63
CA THR A 498 37.75 -2.37 -12.95
C THR A 498 36.51 -2.71 -13.76
N ARG A 499 36.66 -2.72 -15.10
CA ARG A 499 35.57 -3.13 -16.01
C ARG A 499 35.00 -4.49 -15.62
N ALA A 500 35.88 -5.45 -15.32
CA ALA A 500 35.50 -6.80 -14.93
C ALA A 500 34.70 -6.84 -13.63
N ASN A 501 35.11 -6.08 -12.60
CA ASN A 501 34.41 -6.05 -11.33
C ASN A 501 33.04 -5.37 -11.44
N ILE A 502 32.96 -4.25 -12.15
CA ILE A 502 31.68 -3.54 -12.36
C ILE A 502 30.70 -4.46 -13.09
N LEU A 503 31.11 -5.07 -14.21
CA LEU A 503 30.25 -5.97 -14.97
C LEU A 503 29.88 -7.24 -14.20
N ARG A 504 30.78 -7.79 -13.37
CA ARG A 504 30.46 -8.92 -12.49
C ARG A 504 29.34 -8.57 -11.51
N VAL A 505 29.34 -7.38 -10.94
CA VAL A 505 28.25 -6.97 -10.04
C VAL A 505 26.95 -6.77 -10.83
N LEU A 506 27.01 -6.07 -11.95
CA LEU A 506 25.86 -5.78 -12.80
C LEU A 506 25.21 -7.04 -13.40
N ASN A 507 26.03 -7.95 -13.97
CA ASN A 507 25.56 -9.09 -14.76
C ASN A 507 25.42 -10.40 -13.98
N ASP A 508 26.05 -10.51 -12.80
CA ASP A 508 25.97 -11.74 -12.00
C ASP A 508 25.25 -11.46 -10.68
N LYS A 509 25.69 -10.47 -9.89
CA LYS A 509 25.15 -10.25 -8.54
C LYS A 509 23.74 -9.66 -8.55
N LEU A 510 23.48 -8.67 -9.40
CA LEU A 510 22.20 -7.93 -9.42
C LEU A 510 21.13 -8.59 -10.30
N THR A 511 21.52 -9.45 -11.24
CA THR A 511 20.62 -10.24 -12.11
C THR A 511 20.35 -11.63 -11.55
N ASP A 512 21.08 -12.09 -10.54
CA ASP A 512 20.84 -13.39 -9.90
C ASP A 512 19.44 -13.42 -9.26
N SER A 513 18.54 -14.13 -9.92
CA SER A 513 17.15 -14.35 -9.48
C SER A 513 17.03 -14.99 -8.09
N LYS A 514 18.10 -15.55 -7.51
CA LYS A 514 18.10 -16.03 -6.12
C LYS A 514 18.29 -14.88 -5.12
N ARG A 515 18.97 -13.81 -5.52
CA ARG A 515 19.30 -12.65 -4.68
C ARG A 515 18.35 -11.48 -4.88
N VAL A 516 18.09 -11.15 -6.14
CA VAL A 516 17.24 -10.02 -6.53
C VAL A 516 15.96 -10.56 -7.13
N LYS A 517 14.81 -10.06 -6.67
CA LYS A 517 13.48 -10.54 -7.07
C LYS A 517 12.62 -9.38 -7.53
N ARG A 518 11.45 -9.69 -8.11
CA ARG A 518 10.53 -8.70 -8.68
C ARG A 518 10.16 -7.58 -7.72
N ASP A 519 9.89 -7.85 -6.45
CA ASP A 519 9.48 -6.80 -5.50
C ASP A 519 10.62 -5.97 -4.90
N ASP A 520 11.86 -6.16 -5.36
CA ASP A 520 13.02 -5.41 -4.90
C ASP A 520 13.24 -4.12 -5.70
N ARG A 521 14.14 -3.26 -5.21
CA ARG A 521 14.71 -2.14 -5.97
C ARG A 521 16.22 -2.24 -6.10
N VAL A 522 16.76 -1.68 -7.17
CA VAL A 522 18.21 -1.59 -7.43
C VAL A 522 18.61 -0.15 -7.75
N LEU A 523 19.60 0.37 -7.02
CA LEU A 523 20.20 1.67 -7.34
C LEU A 523 21.64 1.48 -7.81
N VAL A 524 22.00 2.09 -8.94
CA VAL A 524 23.38 2.11 -9.42
C VAL A 524 23.87 3.55 -9.40
N PHE A 525 24.87 3.84 -8.58
CA PHE A 525 25.55 5.13 -8.52
C PHE A 525 26.95 5.01 -9.11
N PHE A 526 27.30 5.90 -10.03
CA PHE A 526 28.64 5.99 -10.61
C PHE A 526 29.13 7.43 -10.52
N ALA A 527 30.29 7.66 -9.92
CA ALA A 527 31.03 8.91 -10.00
C ALA A 527 32.41 8.66 -10.61
N GLY A 528 32.73 9.41 -11.67
CA GLY A 528 33.99 9.24 -12.40
C GLY A 528 33.97 9.88 -13.79
N HIS A 529 34.97 9.55 -14.61
CA HIS A 529 35.01 10.00 -16.00
C HIS A 529 33.92 9.35 -16.85
N GLY A 530 33.38 10.16 -17.74
CA GLY A 530 32.56 9.73 -18.87
C GLY A 530 33.17 10.21 -20.18
N SER A 531 32.92 9.49 -21.27
CA SER A 531 33.42 9.87 -22.59
C SER A 531 32.40 9.59 -23.68
N THR A 532 32.38 10.46 -24.68
CA THR A 532 31.57 10.33 -25.89
C THR A 532 32.43 9.79 -27.04
N ARG A 533 31.91 8.82 -27.80
CA ARG A 533 32.48 8.45 -29.09
C ARG A 533 31.45 8.54 -30.20
N LYS A 534 31.78 9.29 -31.25
CA LYS A 534 30.97 9.37 -32.47
C LYS A 534 31.19 8.14 -33.35
N LEU A 535 30.11 7.43 -33.67
CA LEU A 535 30.13 6.29 -34.59
C LEU A 535 30.22 6.76 -36.05
N ALA A 536 30.61 5.84 -36.95
CA ALA A 536 30.63 6.10 -38.39
C ALA A 536 29.25 6.53 -38.95
N SER A 537 28.15 6.15 -38.27
CA SER A 537 26.79 6.59 -38.60
C SER A 537 26.49 8.05 -38.21
N GLY A 538 27.43 8.75 -37.55
CA GLY A 538 27.24 10.08 -37.00
C GLY A 538 26.54 10.12 -35.64
N ARG A 539 26.17 8.95 -35.08
CA ARG A 539 25.53 8.83 -33.75
C ARG A 539 26.59 8.82 -32.65
N ASP A 540 26.37 9.59 -31.60
CA ASP A 540 27.23 9.59 -30.42
C ASP A 540 26.84 8.45 -29.45
N VAL A 541 27.85 7.83 -28.84
CA VAL A 541 27.68 6.78 -27.82
C VAL A 541 28.49 7.17 -26.59
N GLY A 542 27.80 7.27 -25.46
CA GLY A 542 28.43 7.52 -24.17
C GLY A 542 29.03 6.26 -23.54
N TYR A 543 30.09 6.45 -22.77
CA TYR A 543 30.77 5.42 -22.00
C TYR A 543 31.04 5.94 -20.59
N ILE A 544 30.83 5.10 -19.59
CA ILE A 544 31.47 5.28 -18.28
C ILE A 544 32.86 4.66 -18.33
N ILE A 545 33.83 5.27 -17.65
CA ILE A 545 35.24 4.88 -17.70
C ILE A 545 35.63 4.13 -16.42
N PRO A 546 35.83 2.80 -16.47
CA PRO A 546 36.46 2.04 -15.41
C PRO A 546 37.92 2.44 -15.17
N VAL A 547 38.46 2.09 -14.00
CA VAL A 547 39.82 2.51 -13.59
C VAL A 547 40.94 2.00 -14.52
N ASP A 548 40.71 0.85 -15.15
CA ASP A 548 41.64 0.14 -16.03
C ASP A 548 41.51 0.53 -17.51
N ALA A 549 40.56 1.40 -17.86
CA ALA A 549 40.22 1.68 -19.24
C ALA A 549 41.27 2.53 -19.98
N ALA A 550 41.60 2.13 -21.22
CA ALA A 550 42.46 2.92 -22.10
C ALA A 550 41.77 4.17 -22.68
N LEU A 551 42.58 5.18 -23.03
CA LEU A 551 42.11 6.42 -23.68
C LEU A 551 41.71 6.19 -25.15
N ASP A 552 42.35 5.23 -25.82
CA ASP A 552 42.28 5.00 -27.26
C ASP A 552 41.40 3.80 -27.66
N ASP A 553 41.07 2.90 -26.72
CA ASP A 553 40.20 1.73 -26.97
C ASP A 553 38.96 1.67 -26.06
N LEU A 554 38.13 2.71 -26.13
CA LEU A 554 36.87 2.78 -25.38
C LEU A 554 35.89 1.62 -25.67
N ALA A 555 35.93 1.03 -26.88
CA ALA A 555 35.00 -0.04 -27.23
C ALA A 555 35.25 -1.32 -26.41
N SER A 556 36.52 -1.66 -26.21
CA SER A 556 36.92 -2.86 -25.50
C SER A 556 36.94 -2.63 -23.99
N ASP A 557 37.46 -1.48 -23.56
CA ASP A 557 37.89 -1.26 -22.18
C ASP A 557 36.89 -0.44 -21.34
N ALA A 558 35.97 0.29 -21.95
CA ALA A 558 34.95 1.04 -21.23
C ALA A 558 33.61 0.28 -21.19
N ILE A 559 32.63 0.85 -20.48
CA ILE A 559 31.27 0.31 -20.41
C ILE A 559 30.34 1.29 -21.11
N SER A 560 29.75 0.84 -22.22
CA SER A 560 28.90 1.68 -23.05
C SER A 560 27.51 1.87 -22.44
N MET A 561 26.87 3.01 -22.70
CA MET A 561 25.49 3.24 -22.27
C MET A 561 24.49 2.21 -22.81
N PRO A 562 24.56 1.74 -24.08
CA PRO A 562 23.76 0.60 -24.54
C PRO A 562 23.95 -0.66 -23.70
N GLN A 563 25.18 -0.96 -23.27
CA GLN A 563 25.42 -2.10 -22.39
C GLN A 563 24.73 -1.91 -21.03
N LEU A 564 24.73 -0.70 -20.45
CA LEU A 564 23.98 -0.42 -19.23
C LEU A 564 22.46 -0.56 -19.42
N GLN A 565 21.93 -0.26 -20.62
CA GLN A 565 20.51 -0.49 -20.93
C GLN A 565 20.17 -1.98 -20.98
N GLU A 566 21.00 -2.79 -21.62
CA GLU A 566 20.84 -4.25 -21.66
C GLU A 566 20.84 -4.83 -20.24
N VAL A 567 21.72 -4.34 -19.37
CA VAL A 567 21.72 -4.69 -17.95
C VAL A 567 20.42 -4.26 -17.28
N ALA A 568 19.98 -3.02 -17.47
CA ALA A 568 18.76 -2.50 -16.87
C ALA A 568 17.52 -3.35 -17.24
N GLU A 569 17.44 -3.79 -18.50
CA GLU A 569 16.38 -4.65 -19.01
C GLU A 569 16.46 -6.07 -18.43
N ALA A 570 17.66 -6.60 -18.20
CA ALA A 570 17.87 -7.93 -17.62
C ALA A 570 17.61 -8.03 -16.10
N LEU A 571 17.60 -6.90 -15.38
CA LEU A 571 17.38 -6.90 -13.93
C LEU A 571 15.97 -7.36 -13.57
N SER A 572 15.87 -8.24 -12.57
CA SER A 572 14.57 -8.77 -12.10
C SER A 572 13.79 -7.80 -11.21
N ALA A 573 14.46 -6.85 -10.54
CA ALA A 573 13.84 -5.88 -9.61
C ALA A 573 12.75 -5.03 -10.28
N LYS A 574 11.67 -4.64 -9.59
CA LYS A 574 10.62 -3.83 -10.24
C LYS A 574 11.09 -2.41 -10.53
N HIS A 575 11.89 -1.80 -9.65
CA HIS A 575 12.38 -0.44 -9.84
C HIS A 575 13.91 -0.40 -9.87
N VAL A 576 14.48 0.20 -10.92
CA VAL A 576 15.92 0.42 -11.06
C VAL A 576 16.17 1.89 -11.37
N LEU A 577 17.12 2.49 -10.66
CA LEU A 577 17.56 3.87 -10.87
C LEU A 577 19.07 3.91 -11.08
N PHE A 578 19.51 4.54 -12.16
CA PHE A 578 20.91 4.85 -12.44
C PHE A 578 21.16 6.34 -12.16
N LEU A 579 22.10 6.63 -11.27
CA LEU A 579 22.61 7.97 -11.00
C LEU A 579 24.05 8.02 -11.50
N VAL A 580 24.29 8.76 -12.58
CA VAL A 580 25.58 8.76 -13.27
C VAL A 580 26.18 10.15 -13.21
N ASP A 581 27.09 10.35 -12.27
CA ASP A 581 27.92 11.53 -12.14
C ASP A 581 29.13 11.48 -13.09
N ALA A 582 28.82 11.51 -14.39
CA ALA A 582 29.77 11.49 -15.50
C ALA A 582 29.15 12.11 -16.76
N CYS A 583 29.98 12.38 -17.77
CA CYS A 583 29.55 12.84 -19.09
C CYS A 583 28.62 11.80 -19.74
N TYR A 584 27.63 12.27 -20.49
CA TYR A 584 26.71 11.39 -21.20
C TYR A 584 26.41 11.91 -22.61
N SER A 585 26.41 11.02 -23.62
CA SER A 585 26.02 11.35 -24.99
C SER A 585 25.16 10.26 -25.63
N GLY A 586 23.89 10.58 -25.89
CA GLY A 586 23.04 9.92 -26.88
C GLY A 586 22.56 8.50 -26.55
N LEU A 587 21.24 8.36 -26.35
CA LEU A 587 20.50 7.10 -26.40
C LEU A 587 19.21 7.36 -27.19
N GLY A 588 18.72 6.36 -27.93
CA GLY A 588 17.37 6.37 -28.46
C GLY A 588 16.47 5.65 -27.46
N LEU A 589 15.63 6.38 -26.73
CA LEU A 589 14.74 5.80 -25.73
C LEU A 589 13.26 5.94 -26.09
N THR A 590 12.48 5.07 -25.46
CA THR A 590 11.02 5.09 -25.51
C THR A 590 10.51 6.28 -24.70
N ARG A 591 9.51 7.00 -25.25
CA ARG A 591 8.76 8.06 -24.54
C ARG A 591 8.07 7.47 -23.30
N GLY A 592 8.78 7.41 -22.18
CA GLY A 592 8.21 7.17 -20.86
C GLY A 592 7.45 8.42 -20.45
N GLY A 593 6.15 8.45 -20.72
CA GLY A 593 5.29 9.54 -20.28
C GLY A 593 5.19 9.55 -18.76
N ALA A 594 5.25 10.73 -18.15
CA ALA A 594 4.92 10.93 -16.75
C ALA A 594 3.54 10.29 -16.45
N PRO A 595 3.37 9.58 -15.33
CA PRO A 595 2.08 9.02 -14.95
C PRO A 595 1.02 10.13 -14.89
N ARG A 596 -0.15 9.89 -15.50
CA ARG A 596 -1.33 10.73 -15.22
C ARG A 596 -1.73 10.50 -13.77
N GLY A 597 -1.78 11.57 -12.99
CA GLY A 597 -2.05 11.54 -11.55
C GLY A 597 -3.26 10.66 -11.20
N SER A 598 -2.99 9.59 -10.45
CA SER A 598 -4.00 8.73 -9.84
C SER A 598 -4.02 8.99 -8.33
N LYS A 599 -5.17 8.79 -7.68
CA LYS A 599 -5.32 8.95 -6.22
C LYS A 599 -4.54 7.90 -5.41
N ASN A 600 -4.02 6.85 -6.06
CA ASN A 600 -3.27 5.76 -5.43
C ASN A 600 -1.92 5.51 -6.14
N PHE A 601 -1.17 6.58 -6.40
CA PHE A 601 0.13 6.54 -7.10
C PHE A 601 1.03 5.40 -6.63
N LEU A 602 1.27 5.24 -5.32
CA LEU A 602 2.17 4.20 -4.79
C LEU A 602 1.71 2.77 -5.13
N SER A 603 0.40 2.51 -5.18
CA SER A 603 -0.13 1.18 -5.50
C SER A 603 -0.07 0.86 -7.00
N ASP A 604 -0.26 1.87 -7.85
CA ASP A 604 -0.11 1.74 -9.30
C ASP A 604 1.38 1.58 -9.64
N ASN A 605 2.22 2.37 -8.98
CA ASN A 605 3.66 2.34 -9.10
C ASN A 605 4.23 1.00 -8.66
N ALA A 606 3.76 0.43 -7.55
CA ALA A 606 4.21 -0.86 -7.03
C ALA A 606 4.03 -2.04 -8.02
N ARG A 607 3.16 -1.90 -9.02
CA ARG A 607 2.85 -2.94 -10.02
C ARG A 607 3.65 -2.81 -11.31
N ARG A 608 4.10 -1.60 -11.64
CA ARG A 608 4.76 -1.28 -12.92
C ARG A 608 6.26 -1.46 -12.80
N ILE A 609 6.90 -1.92 -13.87
CA ILE A 609 8.36 -1.89 -13.95
C ILE A 609 8.82 -0.46 -14.20
N GLY A 610 9.82 -0.01 -13.44
CA GLY A 610 10.46 1.29 -13.57
C GLY A 610 11.95 1.13 -13.83
N ARG A 611 12.44 1.73 -14.91
CA ARG A 611 13.87 1.82 -15.24
C ARG A 611 14.19 3.26 -15.58
N GLN A 612 14.90 3.95 -14.69
CA GLN A 612 15.15 5.38 -14.80
C GLN A 612 16.64 5.67 -14.73
N MET A 613 17.07 6.75 -15.39
CA MET A 613 18.45 7.22 -15.35
C MET A 613 18.48 8.75 -15.23
N ILE A 614 19.38 9.24 -14.38
CA ILE A 614 19.75 10.66 -14.24
C ILE A 614 21.26 10.77 -14.46
N THR A 615 21.69 11.64 -15.37
CA THR A 615 23.10 11.91 -15.65
C THR A 615 23.48 13.33 -15.26
N ALA A 616 24.74 13.55 -14.88
CA ALA A 616 25.20 14.87 -14.42
C ALA A 616 25.48 15.88 -15.54
N GLY A 617 25.91 15.42 -16.72
CA GLY A 617 26.25 16.29 -17.85
C GLY A 617 25.73 15.77 -19.18
N GLY A 618 25.58 16.68 -20.14
CA GLY A 618 25.30 16.36 -21.54
C GLY A 618 26.56 15.93 -22.31
N ALA A 619 26.41 15.78 -23.63
CA ALA A 619 27.51 15.31 -24.47
C ALA A 619 28.70 16.26 -24.36
N ASP A 620 29.88 15.70 -24.08
CA ASP A 620 31.17 16.41 -23.99
C ASP A 620 31.29 17.44 -22.85
N GLN A 621 30.39 17.40 -21.86
CA GLN A 621 30.49 18.20 -20.63
C GLN A 621 31.15 17.41 -19.51
N GLN A 622 32.37 17.81 -19.13
CA GLN A 622 33.01 17.29 -17.93
C GLN A 622 32.25 17.71 -16.67
N VAL A 623 32.23 16.79 -15.69
CA VAL A 623 31.58 17.04 -14.40
C VAL A 623 32.34 18.10 -13.62
N ALA A 624 31.60 19.01 -12.98
CA ALA A 624 32.17 20.01 -12.09
C ALA A 624 32.55 19.36 -10.74
N ASP A 625 33.85 19.07 -10.60
CA ASP A 625 34.49 18.46 -9.43
C ASP A 625 34.91 19.54 -8.38
N ASP A 626 34.06 20.55 -8.17
CA ASP A 626 34.33 21.71 -7.28
C ASP A 626 33.12 22.10 -6.42
N GLY A 627 32.25 21.13 -6.11
CA GLY A 627 31.06 21.35 -5.29
C GLY A 627 31.36 21.43 -3.78
N PRO A 628 30.33 21.79 -2.97
CA PRO A 628 30.49 22.01 -1.54
C PRO A 628 30.72 20.71 -0.77
N GLY A 629 31.34 20.81 0.40
CA GLY A 629 31.50 19.66 1.31
C GLY A 629 32.45 18.57 0.81
N GLY A 630 33.22 18.83 -0.25
CA GLY A 630 34.11 17.84 -0.87
C GLY A 630 33.36 16.88 -1.81
N HIS A 631 32.32 17.37 -2.48
CA HIS A 631 31.48 16.63 -3.40
C HIS A 631 31.43 17.31 -4.77
N SER A 632 31.09 16.58 -5.84
CA SER A 632 30.72 17.23 -7.11
C SER A 632 29.44 18.07 -6.94
N VAL A 633 29.22 19.06 -7.80
CA VAL A 633 27.98 19.87 -7.75
C VAL A 633 26.74 18.98 -7.94
N PHE A 634 26.82 17.97 -8.81
CA PHE A 634 25.74 17.03 -9.05
C PHE A 634 25.46 16.17 -7.82
N THR A 635 26.47 15.50 -7.28
CA THR A 635 26.31 14.64 -6.11
C THR A 635 25.81 15.43 -4.91
N TRP A 636 26.39 16.61 -4.65
CA TRP A 636 25.92 17.51 -3.59
C TRP A 636 24.42 17.79 -3.73
N THR A 637 23.96 18.14 -4.94
CA THR A 637 22.56 18.45 -5.22
C THR A 637 21.66 17.23 -5.03
N VAL A 638 22.10 16.04 -5.44
CA VAL A 638 21.38 14.77 -5.20
C VAL A 638 21.26 14.49 -3.70
N LEU A 639 22.32 14.72 -2.90
CA LEU A 639 22.26 14.56 -1.45
C LEU A 639 21.26 15.54 -0.82
N GLN A 640 21.22 16.79 -1.30
CA GLN A 640 20.21 17.77 -0.85
C GLN A 640 18.80 17.35 -1.25
N ALA A 641 18.61 16.87 -2.47
CA ALA A 641 17.34 16.36 -2.98
C ALA A 641 16.79 15.25 -2.06
N LEU A 642 17.60 14.22 -1.83
CA LEU A 642 17.28 13.06 -1.00
C LEU A 642 17.18 13.37 0.50
N SER A 643 17.65 14.54 0.92
CA SER A 643 17.45 15.00 2.30
C SER A 643 16.02 15.45 2.62
N GLY A 644 15.15 15.49 1.60
CA GLY A 644 13.74 15.86 1.69
C GLY A 644 13.32 16.99 0.75
N LYS A 645 14.27 17.69 0.13
CA LYS A 645 13.96 18.86 -0.72
C LYS A 645 13.33 18.50 -2.07
N ALA A 646 13.51 17.27 -2.53
CA ALA A 646 12.88 16.80 -3.77
C ALA A 646 11.45 16.27 -3.59
N ASP A 647 10.90 16.22 -2.36
CA ASP A 647 9.46 15.96 -2.16
C ASP A 647 8.68 17.22 -2.55
N LEU A 648 8.52 17.42 -3.87
CA LEU A 648 8.01 18.66 -4.44
C LEU A 648 6.50 18.79 -4.22
N ASN A 649 5.77 17.68 -4.21
CA ASN A 649 4.33 17.67 -3.98
C ASN A 649 3.95 17.53 -2.49
N GLY A 650 4.90 17.23 -1.61
CA GLY A 650 4.71 17.11 -0.17
C GLY A 650 3.99 15.83 0.26
N ASP A 651 4.08 14.74 -0.50
CA ASP A 651 3.44 13.46 -0.18
C ASP A 651 4.29 12.55 0.73
N GLY A 652 5.53 12.96 1.00
CA GLY A 652 6.44 12.25 1.87
C GLY A 652 7.23 11.13 1.22
N VAL A 653 7.17 11.00 -0.10
CA VAL A 653 8.09 10.19 -0.89
C VAL A 653 8.87 11.07 -1.86
N ILE A 654 9.96 10.54 -2.41
CA ILE A 654 10.68 11.17 -3.53
C ILE A 654 10.70 10.14 -4.66
N THR A 655 10.09 10.48 -5.79
CA THR A 655 10.15 9.64 -6.99
C THR A 655 11.40 9.94 -7.83
N GLY A 656 11.73 9.07 -8.78
CA GLY A 656 12.77 9.33 -9.77
C GLY A 656 12.51 10.61 -10.58
N THR A 657 11.24 10.88 -10.91
CA THR A 657 10.83 12.12 -11.60
C THR A 657 11.03 13.35 -10.72
N GLU A 658 10.64 13.27 -9.44
CA GLU A 658 10.83 14.37 -8.48
C GLU A 658 12.31 14.67 -8.21
N LEU A 659 13.11 13.61 -8.07
CA LEU A 659 14.56 13.74 -7.94
C LEU A 659 15.16 14.45 -9.16
N ALA A 660 14.76 14.08 -10.38
CA ALA A 660 15.21 14.74 -11.60
C ALA A 660 14.72 16.19 -11.70
N ALA A 661 13.46 16.46 -11.34
CA ALA A 661 12.86 17.79 -11.35
C ALA A 661 13.54 18.75 -10.37
N TYR A 662 14.10 18.24 -9.27
CA TYR A 662 14.89 19.02 -8.34
C TYR A 662 16.36 19.19 -8.78
N VAL A 663 17.00 18.13 -9.27
CA VAL A 663 18.45 18.12 -9.54
C VAL A 663 18.81 18.86 -10.83
N ALA A 664 18.04 18.65 -11.90
CA ALA A 664 18.39 19.17 -13.21
C ALA A 664 18.46 20.72 -13.29
N PRO A 665 17.43 21.48 -12.84
CA PRO A 665 17.50 22.94 -12.85
C PRO A 665 18.58 23.49 -11.89
N ALA A 666 18.71 22.93 -10.69
CA ALA A 666 19.71 23.34 -9.73
C ALA A 666 21.15 23.22 -10.25
N VAL A 667 21.50 22.05 -10.78
CA VAL A 667 22.85 21.82 -11.33
C VAL A 667 23.08 22.68 -12.58
N SER A 668 22.07 22.85 -13.45
CA SER A 668 22.19 23.70 -14.65
C SER A 668 22.40 25.19 -14.32
N ALA A 669 21.88 25.64 -13.18
CA ALA A 669 22.04 27.02 -12.73
C ALA A 669 23.40 27.29 -12.07
N ILE A 670 23.97 26.27 -11.41
CA ILE A 670 25.17 26.43 -10.57
C ILE A 670 26.44 25.97 -11.30
N ALA A 671 26.33 24.94 -12.14
CA ALA A 671 27.40 24.40 -12.93
C ALA A 671 27.11 24.55 -14.43
N ARG A 672 28.15 24.55 -15.26
CA ARG A 672 28.01 24.49 -16.74
C ARG A 672 27.72 23.07 -17.20
N GLN A 673 26.77 22.43 -16.55
CA GLN A 673 26.35 21.07 -16.79
C GLN A 673 24.88 21.05 -17.14
N THR A 674 24.46 20.02 -17.87
CA THR A 674 23.07 19.88 -18.29
C THR A 674 22.62 18.47 -17.98
N PRO A 675 22.16 18.22 -16.74
CA PRO A 675 21.66 16.91 -16.36
C PRO A 675 20.51 16.47 -17.24
N ALA A 676 20.49 15.18 -17.54
CA ALA A 676 19.46 14.56 -18.35
C ALA A 676 18.73 13.48 -17.56
N PHE A 677 17.43 13.32 -17.82
CA PHE A 677 16.59 12.31 -17.20
C PHE A 677 15.75 11.56 -18.23
N GLY A 678 15.57 10.26 -18.02
CA GLY A 678 14.67 9.48 -18.87
C GLY A 678 14.48 8.03 -18.41
N SER A 679 13.57 7.35 -19.11
CA SER A 679 13.30 5.92 -18.91
C SER A 679 14.15 5.06 -19.84
N LEU A 680 14.71 3.97 -19.31
CA LEU A 680 15.47 2.98 -20.08
C LEU A 680 14.53 1.89 -20.65
N PRO A 681 15.00 1.06 -21.61
CA PRO A 681 14.23 -0.09 -22.11
C PRO A 681 13.73 -1.00 -20.99
N GLY A 682 12.55 -1.60 -21.19
CA GLY A 682 11.88 -2.43 -20.18
C GLY A 682 11.09 -1.65 -19.12
N SER A 683 11.09 -0.31 -19.14
CA SER A 683 10.23 0.51 -18.27
C SER A 683 8.77 0.49 -18.73
N GLU A 684 7.84 0.29 -17.79
CA GLU A 684 6.38 0.29 -17.98
C GLU A 684 5.73 1.56 -17.36
N GLY A 685 6.53 2.59 -17.08
CA GLY A 685 6.09 3.81 -16.42
C GLY A 685 5.95 3.67 -14.90
N GLY A 686 6.64 2.70 -14.30
CA GLY A 686 6.94 2.69 -12.87
C GLY A 686 8.10 3.63 -12.53
N GLU A 687 8.19 4.02 -11.27
CA GLU A 687 9.12 4.99 -10.73
C GLU A 687 9.88 4.41 -9.55
N PHE A 688 11.18 4.69 -9.49
CA PHE A 688 11.94 4.48 -8.29
C PHE A 688 11.43 5.41 -7.19
N VAL A 689 11.32 4.91 -5.96
CA VAL A 689 10.76 5.65 -4.82
C VAL A 689 11.71 5.58 -3.64
N PHE A 690 11.96 6.73 -3.03
CA PHE A 690 12.59 6.89 -1.74
C PHE A 690 11.53 7.30 -0.71
N GLU A 691 11.33 6.49 0.32
CA GLU A 691 10.46 6.84 1.45
C GLU A 691 11.27 7.71 2.42
N LEU A 692 10.80 8.92 2.71
CA LEU A 692 11.52 9.83 3.61
C LEU A 692 11.31 9.38 5.07
N PRO A 693 12.37 8.97 5.78
CA PRO A 693 12.27 8.59 7.18
C PRO A 693 11.90 9.79 8.04
N VAL A 694 11.31 9.50 9.20
CA VAL A 694 10.96 10.50 10.20
C VAL A 694 12.16 10.75 11.11
N ASP A 695 12.66 11.99 11.14
CA ASP A 695 13.71 12.41 12.08
C ASP A 695 13.09 12.54 13.49
N ARG A 696 13.63 11.76 14.44
CA ARG A 696 13.11 11.66 15.83
C ARG A 696 13.98 12.35 16.86
N GLU A 697 15.23 12.62 16.50
CA GLU A 697 16.16 13.32 17.37
C GLU A 697 15.98 14.84 17.25
N GLY A 698 15.99 15.51 18.39
CA GLY A 698 15.86 16.96 18.46
C GLY A 698 17.20 17.67 18.38
N LEU A 699 17.16 18.94 18.01
CA LEU A 699 18.33 19.81 18.02
C LEU A 699 18.92 19.90 19.43
N SER A 700 20.25 19.93 19.46
CA SER A 700 21.08 20.01 20.65
C SER A 700 22.41 20.69 20.30
N GLY A 701 23.25 20.91 21.32
CA GLY A 701 24.60 21.43 21.16
C GLY A 701 25.48 20.71 20.14
N ASP A 702 25.22 19.41 19.91
CA ASP A 702 26.00 18.56 19.01
C ASP A 702 25.45 18.53 17.58
N SER A 703 24.37 19.27 17.31
CA SER A 703 23.73 19.34 15.99
C SER A 703 24.64 20.04 14.97
N VAL A 704 25.19 19.26 14.04
CA VAL A 704 26.09 19.73 12.98
C VAL A 704 25.36 20.69 12.03
N GLN A 705 26.01 21.81 11.71
CA GLN A 705 25.58 22.77 10.70
C GLN A 705 26.54 22.76 9.51
N LEU A 706 26.01 23.06 8.34
CA LEU A 706 26.80 23.33 7.15
C LEU A 706 27.71 24.55 7.38
N ASP A 707 28.84 24.56 6.69
CA ASP A 707 29.65 25.76 6.59
C ASP A 707 28.95 26.85 5.75
N ALA A 708 29.44 28.08 5.85
CA ALA A 708 28.81 29.22 5.20
C ALA A 708 28.80 29.11 3.66
N ALA A 709 29.80 28.48 3.05
CA ALA A 709 29.88 28.32 1.61
C ALA A 709 28.86 27.30 1.11
N ALA A 710 28.75 26.15 1.78
CA ALA A 710 27.74 25.13 1.52
C ALA A 710 26.32 25.69 1.71
N SER A 711 26.06 26.47 2.77
CA SER A 711 24.77 27.16 2.96
C SER A 711 24.44 28.13 1.82
N GLN A 712 25.43 28.89 1.31
CA GLN A 712 25.21 29.79 0.16
C GLN A 712 24.92 29.03 -1.14
N VAL A 713 25.52 27.85 -1.33
CA VAL A 713 25.23 27.00 -2.49
C VAL A 713 23.82 26.44 -2.39
N ASN A 714 23.42 25.93 -1.22
CA ASN A 714 22.04 25.45 -0.98
C ASN A 714 20.99 26.54 -1.22
N LYS A 715 21.29 27.79 -0.83
CA LYS A 715 20.41 28.92 -1.13
C LYS A 715 20.24 29.13 -2.64
N ARG A 716 21.33 29.07 -3.41
CA ARG A 716 21.29 29.18 -4.88
C ARG A 716 20.56 28.01 -5.54
N ILE A 717 20.70 26.79 -4.99
CA ILE A 717 19.94 25.60 -5.41
C ILE A 717 18.44 25.86 -5.26
N ASP A 718 18.02 26.32 -4.07
CA ASP A 718 16.62 26.58 -3.78
C ASP A 718 16.05 27.68 -4.68
N GLU A 719 16.79 28.80 -4.87
CA GLU A 719 16.40 29.89 -5.78
C GLU A 719 16.26 29.42 -7.24
N ALA A 720 17.17 28.56 -7.71
CA ALA A 720 17.09 27.98 -9.06
C ALA A 720 15.86 27.08 -9.23
N ASN A 721 15.55 26.28 -8.22
CA ASN A 721 14.41 25.38 -8.25
C ASN A 721 13.08 26.12 -8.14
N GLU A 722 13.00 27.17 -7.32
CA GLU A 722 11.84 28.06 -7.26
C GLU A 722 11.55 28.74 -8.60
N GLN A 723 12.59 29.09 -9.37
CA GLN A 723 12.45 29.67 -10.71
C GLN A 723 12.04 28.65 -11.76
N ALA A 724 12.50 27.41 -11.64
CA ALA A 724 12.22 26.33 -12.60
C ALA A 724 10.84 25.69 -12.40
N VAL A 725 10.29 25.77 -11.19
CA VAL A 725 8.97 25.26 -10.85
C VAL A 725 7.87 26.19 -11.39
N HIS A 726 6.99 25.63 -12.21
CA HIS A 726 5.82 26.32 -12.71
C HIS A 726 4.53 25.57 -12.33
N ALA A 727 3.51 26.32 -11.90
CA ALA A 727 2.19 25.76 -11.70
C ALA A 727 1.58 25.38 -13.06
N ALA A 728 1.07 24.15 -13.17
CA ALA A 728 0.33 23.73 -14.36
C ALA A 728 -0.86 24.65 -14.61
N ALA A 729 -1.18 24.87 -15.89
CA ALA A 729 -2.35 25.66 -16.28
C ALA A 729 -3.62 25.11 -15.59
N PRO A 730 -4.50 25.99 -15.03
CA PRO A 730 -5.68 25.53 -14.33
C PRO A 730 -6.57 24.71 -15.26
N PRO A 731 -7.17 23.60 -14.79
CA PRO A 731 -8.11 22.84 -15.59
C PRO A 731 -9.28 23.75 -16.02
N LYS A 732 -9.79 23.54 -17.25
CA LYS A 732 -10.95 24.26 -17.78
C LYS A 732 -12.11 24.20 -16.75
N ALA A 733 -12.81 25.34 -16.60
CA ALA A 733 -13.71 25.66 -15.50
C ALA A 733 -14.59 24.48 -15.00
N GLY A 734 -14.49 24.17 -13.71
CA GLY A 734 -15.33 23.18 -13.02
C GLY A 734 -14.63 22.27 -11.99
N ALA A 735 -13.30 22.32 -11.85
CA ALA A 735 -12.58 21.52 -10.86
C ALA A 735 -12.56 22.19 -9.47
N ALA A 736 -12.68 21.38 -8.41
CA ALA A 736 -12.57 21.82 -7.02
C ALA A 736 -11.17 22.38 -6.70
N ALA A 737 -11.11 23.32 -5.76
CA ALA A 737 -9.87 23.95 -5.31
C ALA A 737 -8.91 22.93 -4.68
N GLY A 738 -7.88 22.54 -5.43
CA GLY A 738 -6.70 21.84 -4.98
C GLY A 738 -5.44 22.54 -5.50
N ALA A 739 -4.28 22.28 -4.88
CA ALA A 739 -3.01 22.82 -5.38
C ALA A 739 -2.79 22.37 -6.84
N PRO A 740 -2.29 23.26 -7.73
CA PRO A 740 -2.00 22.89 -9.10
C PRO A 740 -0.88 21.86 -9.17
N ALA A 741 -0.89 21.00 -10.20
CA ALA A 741 0.24 20.13 -10.50
C ALA A 741 1.51 20.97 -10.74
N ILE A 742 2.65 20.43 -10.37
CA ILE A 742 3.95 21.11 -10.48
C ILE A 742 4.60 20.65 -11.77
N GLU A 743 5.09 21.58 -12.58
CA GLU A 743 5.73 21.29 -13.86
C GLU A 743 7.15 21.85 -13.88
N VAL A 744 8.10 21.03 -14.35
CA VAL A 744 9.51 21.39 -14.53
C VAL A 744 9.97 20.87 -15.88
N VAL A 745 10.72 21.69 -16.62
CA VAL A 745 11.33 21.27 -17.90
C VAL A 745 12.78 20.87 -17.66
N VAL A 746 13.13 19.64 -18.05
CA VAL A 746 14.48 19.09 -17.95
C VAL A 746 14.95 18.60 -19.31
N LYS A 747 16.25 18.30 -19.46
CA LYS A 747 16.71 17.59 -20.66
C LYS A 747 16.38 16.10 -20.58
N ASN A 748 15.94 15.54 -21.69
CA ASN A 748 15.86 14.09 -21.85
C ASN A 748 17.23 13.50 -22.23
N LEU A 749 17.31 12.17 -22.24
CA LEU A 749 18.52 11.42 -22.59
C LEU A 749 18.87 11.53 -24.10
N GLU A 750 18.03 12.13 -24.93
CA GLU A 750 18.34 12.52 -26.31
C GLU A 750 18.88 13.96 -26.43
N GLY A 751 18.91 14.74 -25.35
CA GLY A 751 19.29 16.16 -25.33
C GLY A 751 18.16 17.15 -25.68
N GLY A 752 16.95 16.66 -25.96
CA GLY A 752 15.74 17.46 -26.12
C GLY A 752 15.09 17.86 -24.79
N ASP A 753 14.06 18.70 -24.85
CA ASP A 753 13.32 19.11 -23.64
C ASP A 753 12.23 18.07 -23.29
N ALA A 754 12.18 17.67 -22.02
CA ALA A 754 11.12 16.87 -21.44
C ALA A 754 10.43 17.64 -20.31
N LYS A 755 9.11 17.71 -20.39
CA LYS A 755 8.27 18.29 -19.36
C LYS A 755 7.92 17.22 -18.33
N LEU A 756 8.41 17.40 -17.11
CA LEU A 756 8.04 16.58 -15.96
C LEU A 756 6.82 17.22 -15.29
N THR A 757 5.86 16.38 -14.90
CA THR A 757 4.64 16.81 -14.21
C THR A 757 4.46 15.98 -12.96
N MET A 758 4.53 16.63 -11.80
CA MET A 758 4.26 16.03 -10.51
C MET A 758 2.78 16.28 -10.18
N PRO A 759 1.98 15.23 -9.92
CA PRO A 759 0.58 15.39 -9.60
C PRO A 759 0.41 16.13 -8.28
N ALA A 760 -0.71 16.84 -8.14
CA ALA A 760 -1.09 17.41 -6.85
C ALA A 760 -1.30 16.28 -5.83
N ALA A 761 -0.53 16.30 -4.74
CA ALA A 761 -0.68 15.35 -3.66
C ALA A 761 -2.03 15.53 -2.93
N ALA A 762 -2.55 14.45 -2.37
CA ALA A 762 -3.66 14.54 -1.43
C ALA A 762 -3.20 15.30 -0.16
N PRO A 763 -4.07 16.05 0.53
CA PRO A 763 -3.70 16.70 1.78
C PRO A 763 -3.19 15.67 2.79
N LEU A 764 -1.96 15.86 3.30
CA LEU A 764 -1.39 15.02 4.34
C LEU A 764 -2.23 15.12 5.63
N PRO A 765 -2.35 14.04 6.42
CA PRO A 765 -2.89 14.12 7.78
C PRO A 765 -2.12 15.18 8.60
N PRO A 766 -2.78 15.96 9.47
CA PRO A 766 -2.14 17.05 10.21
C PRO A 766 -0.87 16.63 10.97
N ARG A 767 -0.84 15.41 11.52
CA ARG A 767 0.33 14.83 12.19
C ARG A 767 1.52 14.64 11.25
N VAL A 768 1.28 14.14 10.04
CA VAL A 768 2.33 13.92 9.03
C VAL A 768 2.80 15.26 8.49
N ALA A 769 1.88 16.18 8.21
CA ALA A 769 2.21 17.54 7.80
C ALA A 769 3.04 18.28 8.89
N ALA A 770 2.68 18.11 10.16
CA ALA A 770 3.47 18.65 11.28
C ALA A 770 4.88 18.07 11.33
N GLN A 771 5.03 16.76 11.16
CA GLN A 771 6.36 16.12 11.09
C GLN A 771 7.18 16.66 9.92
N ARG A 772 6.59 16.80 8.73
CA ARG A 772 7.27 17.34 7.54
C ARG A 772 7.74 18.78 7.75
N ALA A 773 6.90 19.62 8.36
CA ALA A 773 7.30 20.97 8.73
C ALA A 773 8.45 20.99 9.76
N ASN A 774 8.49 20.04 10.69
CA ASN A 774 9.62 19.87 11.61
C ASN A 774 10.90 19.45 10.88
N ASP A 775 10.82 18.47 9.97
CA ASP A 775 11.98 17.98 9.21
C ASP A 775 12.56 19.09 8.32
N ARG A 776 11.70 19.91 7.69
CA ARG A 776 12.09 21.12 6.97
C ARG A 776 12.80 22.12 7.89
N GLY A 777 12.29 22.32 9.11
CA GLY A 777 12.93 23.19 10.10
C GLY A 777 14.33 22.70 10.49
N LEU A 778 14.52 21.39 10.69
CA LEU A 778 15.82 20.78 10.97
C LEU A 778 16.81 21.04 9.83
N GLN A 779 16.37 20.91 8.59
CA GLN A 779 17.18 21.20 7.42
C GLN A 779 17.60 22.67 7.35
N LEU A 780 16.65 23.60 7.50
CA LEU A 780 16.93 25.04 7.47
C LEU A 780 17.87 25.44 8.61
N TYR A 781 17.74 24.81 9.78
CA TYR A 781 18.67 24.97 10.89
C TYR A 781 20.09 24.52 10.53
N ARG A 782 20.25 23.34 9.90
CA ARG A 782 21.56 22.84 9.42
C ARG A 782 22.19 23.84 8.43
N GLU A 783 21.38 24.52 7.62
CA GLU A 783 21.81 25.55 6.68
C GLU A 783 22.07 26.93 7.32
N ARG A 784 21.93 27.08 8.64
CA ARG A 784 22.03 28.35 9.37
C ARG A 784 20.95 29.38 9.02
N ARG A 785 19.83 28.94 8.42
CA ARG A 785 18.68 29.78 8.05
C ARG A 785 17.68 29.85 9.19
N TYR A 786 18.08 30.48 10.30
CA TYR A 786 17.34 30.43 11.56
C TYR A 786 15.93 31.02 11.49
N ASP A 787 15.72 32.11 10.75
CA ASP A 787 14.39 32.71 10.61
C ASP A 787 13.40 31.78 9.89
N GLU A 788 13.87 31.06 8.88
CA GLU A 788 13.05 30.10 8.13
C GLU A 788 12.84 28.81 8.92
N ALA A 789 13.86 28.36 9.67
CA ALA A 789 13.73 27.24 10.61
C ALA A 789 12.68 27.53 11.69
N GLU A 790 12.70 28.74 12.27
CA GLU A 790 11.69 29.21 13.23
C GLU A 790 10.28 29.16 12.62
N ALA A 791 10.10 29.64 11.38
CA ALA A 791 8.82 29.60 10.69
C ALA A 791 8.32 28.17 10.48
N ALA A 792 9.20 27.25 10.06
CA ALA A 792 8.87 25.84 9.82
C ALA A 792 8.51 25.09 11.11
N PHE A 793 9.26 25.25 12.20
CA PHE A 793 8.89 24.66 13.49
C PHE A 793 7.61 25.26 14.07
N THR A 794 7.37 26.55 13.84
CA THR A 794 6.10 27.20 14.23
C THR A 794 4.92 26.64 13.45
N GLU A 795 5.07 26.42 12.15
CA GLU A 795 4.06 25.74 11.32
C GLU A 795 3.80 24.31 11.82
N SER A 796 4.84 23.56 12.14
CA SER A 796 4.74 22.23 12.74
C SER A 796 3.86 22.23 14.00
N LEU A 797 4.08 23.18 14.91
CA LEU A 797 3.30 23.32 16.14
C LEU A 797 1.87 23.87 15.91
N LYS A 798 1.63 24.61 14.82
CA LYS A 798 0.25 24.98 14.42
C LYS A 798 -0.53 23.76 13.95
N LEU A 799 0.10 22.88 13.17
CA LEU A 799 -0.50 21.65 12.65
C LEU A 799 -0.69 20.60 13.74
N GLN A 800 0.25 20.52 14.69
CA GLN A 800 0.17 19.64 15.85
C GLN A 800 0.61 20.39 17.13
N PRO A 801 -0.32 20.99 17.90
CA PRO A 801 0.00 21.77 19.10
C PRO A 801 0.73 21.00 20.21
N ARG A 802 0.53 19.68 20.29
CA ARG A 802 1.22 18.80 21.25
C ARG A 802 2.33 18.02 20.54
N PHE A 803 3.36 18.72 20.07
CA PHE A 803 4.51 18.10 19.41
C PHE A 803 5.83 18.51 20.09
N ALA A 804 6.20 17.74 21.12
CA ALA A 804 7.35 18.03 21.99
C ALA A 804 8.68 18.19 21.24
N LEU A 805 8.88 17.41 20.16
CA LEU A 805 10.10 17.50 19.34
C LEU A 805 10.21 18.86 18.63
N ALA A 806 9.14 19.30 17.95
CA ALA A 806 9.12 20.61 17.30
C ALA A 806 9.26 21.76 18.30
N ALA A 807 8.66 21.64 19.49
CA ALA A 807 8.83 22.62 20.57
C ALA A 807 10.29 22.68 21.05
N ASN A 808 10.95 21.54 21.25
CA ASN A 808 12.38 21.49 21.55
C ASN A 808 13.21 22.16 20.45
N ASN A 809 12.94 21.84 19.18
CA ASN A 809 13.70 22.38 18.07
C ASN A 809 13.52 23.89 17.91
N LEU A 810 12.30 24.39 18.09
CA LEU A 810 12.00 25.82 18.11
C LEU A 810 12.72 26.53 19.26
N GLY A 811 12.70 25.96 20.47
CA GLY A 811 13.47 26.46 21.60
C GLY A 811 14.97 26.54 21.30
N PHE A 812 15.51 25.54 20.60
CA PHE A 812 16.91 25.51 20.21
C PHE A 812 17.27 26.58 19.18
N VAL A 813 16.39 26.89 18.24
CA VAL A 813 16.57 28.02 17.31
C VAL A 813 16.65 29.34 18.09
N TYR A 814 15.77 29.58 19.07
CA TYR A 814 15.86 30.76 19.92
C TYR A 814 17.15 30.82 20.74
N PHE A 815 17.60 29.68 21.27
CA PHE A 815 18.87 29.58 22.00
C PHE A 815 20.04 30.02 21.13
N LYS A 816 20.16 29.49 19.90
CA LYS A 816 21.22 29.84 18.95
C LYS A 816 21.15 31.29 18.47
N ARG A 817 19.97 31.92 18.52
CA ARG A 817 19.77 33.36 18.26
C ARG A 817 20.09 34.26 19.47
N GLY A 818 20.58 33.71 20.58
CA GLY A 818 20.88 34.46 21.80
C GLY A 818 19.65 34.95 22.57
N LYS A 819 18.52 34.23 22.44
CA LYS A 819 17.26 34.50 23.15
C LYS A 819 16.96 33.41 24.19
N PRO A 820 17.74 33.32 25.29
CA PRO A 820 17.70 32.18 26.20
C PRO A 820 16.40 32.10 27.04
N VAL A 821 15.73 33.23 27.28
CA VAL A 821 14.46 33.24 28.04
C VAL A 821 13.34 32.63 27.20
N GLU A 822 13.23 33.01 25.93
CA GLU A 822 12.29 32.42 24.99
C GLU A 822 12.61 30.95 24.72
N ALA A 823 13.89 30.60 24.60
CA ALA A 823 14.33 29.22 24.46
C ALA A 823 13.87 28.36 25.64
N ALA A 824 14.11 28.82 26.88
CA ALA A 824 13.69 28.12 28.09
C ALA A 824 12.17 27.87 28.12
N ARG A 825 11.35 28.85 27.71
CA ARG A 825 9.89 28.67 27.64
C ARG A 825 9.48 27.55 26.69
N TRP A 826 10.12 27.44 25.53
CA TRP A 826 9.82 26.38 24.57
C TRP A 826 10.32 25.01 25.03
N PHE A 827 11.48 24.93 25.69
CA PHE A 827 11.95 23.68 26.28
C PHE A 827 11.05 23.22 27.45
N GLU A 828 10.57 24.15 28.28
CA GLU A 828 9.59 23.84 29.33
C GLU A 828 8.28 23.31 28.73
N GLN A 829 7.79 23.92 27.66
CA GLN A 829 6.62 23.40 26.94
C GLN A 829 6.88 22.02 26.34
N ALA A 830 8.06 21.77 25.77
CA ALA A 830 8.44 20.46 25.26
C ALA A 830 8.42 19.40 26.38
N ILE A 831 8.90 19.75 27.58
CA ILE A 831 8.89 18.88 28.78
C ILE A 831 7.46 18.67 29.31
N GLU A 832 6.61 19.70 29.28
CA GLU A 832 5.20 19.57 29.66
C GLU A 832 4.46 18.62 28.72
N MET A 833 4.79 18.66 27.43
CA MET A 833 4.24 17.75 26.42
C MET A 833 4.78 16.32 26.58
N ASP A 834 6.07 16.17 26.85
CA ASP A 834 6.75 14.90 27.07
C ASP A 834 7.92 15.02 28.07
N GLY A 835 7.65 14.70 29.33
CA GLY A 835 8.62 14.76 30.42
C GLY A 835 9.73 13.71 30.36
N SER A 836 9.69 12.77 29.40
CA SER A 836 10.76 11.79 29.20
C SER A 836 11.88 12.32 28.29
N ARG A 837 11.73 13.51 27.69
CA ARG A 837 12.69 14.07 26.73
C ARG A 837 14.00 14.54 27.37
N ALA A 838 14.97 13.63 27.53
CA ALA A 838 16.28 13.97 28.09
C ALA A 838 16.92 15.21 27.42
N LEU A 839 16.94 15.29 26.08
CA LEU A 839 17.51 16.43 25.35
C LEU A 839 16.82 17.77 25.67
N ALA A 840 15.52 17.79 25.96
CA ALA A 840 14.85 19.03 26.33
C ALA A 840 15.33 19.56 27.70
N TYR A 841 15.67 18.66 28.64
CA TYR A 841 16.28 19.06 29.92
C TYR A 841 17.73 19.54 29.76
N LEU A 842 18.51 18.91 28.88
CA LEU A 842 19.85 19.38 28.54
C LEU A 842 19.80 20.80 27.99
N ASN A 843 18.97 21.01 26.97
CA ASN A 843 18.81 22.29 26.32
C ASN A 843 18.21 23.37 27.24
N LEU A 844 17.28 22.99 28.12
CA LEU A 844 16.73 23.88 29.16
C LEU A 844 17.82 24.31 30.15
N GLY A 845 18.69 23.38 30.54
CA GLY A 845 19.84 23.69 31.40
C GLY A 845 20.81 24.67 30.74
N ASP A 846 21.12 24.44 29.46
CA ASP A 846 21.98 25.33 28.67
C ASP A 846 21.36 26.74 28.53
N ALA A 847 20.06 26.82 28.23
CA ALA A 847 19.34 28.08 28.14
C ALA A 847 19.32 28.84 29.47
N TYR A 848 19.09 28.15 30.59
CA TYR A 848 19.13 28.77 31.91
C TYR A 848 20.54 29.24 32.30
N LEU A 849 21.56 28.46 31.95
CA LEU A 849 22.95 28.83 32.18
C LEU A 849 23.34 30.08 31.39
N GLN A 850 22.90 30.18 30.13
CA GLN A 850 23.09 31.37 29.29
C GLN A 850 22.31 32.59 29.81
N ALA A 851 21.11 32.37 30.38
CA ALA A 851 20.32 33.43 31.03
C ALA A 851 20.87 33.85 32.42
N GLY A 852 21.94 33.20 32.92
CA GLY A 852 22.52 33.48 34.23
C GLY A 852 21.72 32.92 35.42
N ASN A 853 20.85 31.94 35.19
CA ASN A 853 20.06 31.29 36.23
C ASN A 853 20.62 29.90 36.59
N ASP A 854 21.75 29.90 37.30
CA ASP A 854 22.50 28.69 37.63
C ASP A 854 21.67 27.70 38.47
N THR A 855 20.81 28.19 39.38
CA THR A 855 19.95 27.33 40.20
C THR A 855 18.98 26.50 39.36
N LYS A 856 18.33 27.13 38.36
CA LYS A 856 17.43 26.41 37.45
C LYS A 856 18.18 25.51 36.47
N ALA A 857 19.37 25.94 36.03
CA ALA A 857 20.24 25.13 35.18
C ALA A 857 20.65 23.82 35.88
N LEU A 858 21.08 23.89 37.14
CA LEU A 858 21.42 22.72 37.95
C LEU A 858 20.26 21.73 38.08
N ALA A 859 19.03 22.20 38.31
CA ALA A 859 17.85 21.35 38.40
C ALA A 859 17.55 20.62 37.07
N ALA A 860 17.65 21.34 35.95
CA ALA A 860 17.44 20.76 34.62
C ALA A 860 18.53 19.71 34.29
N TYR A 861 19.82 20.03 34.50
CA TYR A 861 20.91 19.08 34.27
C TYR A 861 20.85 17.85 35.18
N THR A 862 20.43 18.00 36.43
CA THR A 862 20.23 16.87 37.35
C THR A 862 19.22 15.89 36.78
N THR A 863 18.11 16.39 36.24
CA THR A 863 17.09 15.57 35.59
C THR A 863 17.62 14.92 34.31
N PHE A 864 18.35 15.67 33.48
CA PHE A 864 18.99 15.14 32.27
C PHE A 864 19.95 13.98 32.56
N VAL A 865 20.84 14.13 33.54
CA VAL A 865 21.79 13.08 33.95
C VAL A 865 21.06 11.83 34.42
N GLY A 866 19.92 11.98 35.11
CA GLY A 866 19.08 10.86 35.51
C GLY A 866 18.42 10.14 34.32
N LEU A 867 17.96 10.89 33.31
CA LEU A 867 17.27 10.34 32.13
C LEU A 867 18.24 9.75 31.08
N SER A 868 19.45 10.27 30.96
CA SER A 868 20.44 9.83 29.96
C SER A 868 21.86 9.71 30.55
N PRO A 869 22.10 8.71 31.42
CA PRO A 869 23.35 8.58 32.16
C PRO A 869 24.59 8.26 31.30
N LYS A 870 24.40 7.88 30.03
CA LYS A 870 25.49 7.54 29.10
C LYS A 870 25.83 8.67 28.10
N HIS A 871 25.17 9.81 28.18
CA HIS A 871 25.42 10.91 27.25
C HIS A 871 26.81 11.53 27.48
N ALA A 872 27.49 11.96 26.42
CA ALA A 872 28.87 12.47 26.47
C ALA A 872 29.04 13.65 27.45
N ARG A 873 28.01 14.48 27.58
CA ARG A 873 27.97 15.62 28.53
C ARG A 873 27.79 15.25 30.01
N VAL A 874 27.45 14.01 30.34
CA VAL A 874 27.12 13.64 31.73
C VAL A 874 28.29 13.87 32.68
N ALA A 875 29.51 13.52 32.29
CA ALA A 875 30.68 13.63 33.16
C ALA A 875 30.95 15.08 33.60
N SER A 876 30.89 16.04 32.67
CA SER A 876 31.10 17.46 32.98
C SER A 876 29.93 18.05 33.77
N LEU A 877 28.69 17.67 33.43
CA LEU A 877 27.51 18.12 34.17
C LEU A 877 27.49 17.57 35.60
N GLN A 878 27.87 16.31 35.81
CA GLN A 878 27.96 15.70 37.15
C GLN A 878 29.02 16.39 38.02
N ALA A 879 30.17 16.76 37.46
CA ALA A 879 31.19 17.51 38.19
C ALA A 879 30.63 18.84 38.71
N TRP A 880 29.88 19.57 37.89
CA TRP A 880 29.26 20.82 38.32
C TRP A 880 28.10 20.63 39.29
N ILE A 881 27.28 19.59 39.12
CA ILE A 881 26.20 19.26 40.07
C ILE A 881 26.79 18.94 41.46
N ALA A 882 27.91 18.22 41.52
CA ALA A 882 28.60 17.90 42.75
C ALA A 882 29.32 19.11 43.38
N THR A 883 29.82 20.02 42.56
CA THR A 883 30.54 21.23 42.99
C THR A 883 30.17 22.42 42.10
N PRO A 884 29.09 23.16 42.43
CA PRO A 884 28.59 24.25 41.59
C PRO A 884 29.41 25.53 41.75
N ASP A 885 30.65 25.50 41.26
CA ASP A 885 31.59 26.61 41.24
C ASP A 885 31.92 27.06 39.79
N ALA A 886 32.75 28.09 39.67
CA ALA A 886 33.18 28.61 38.37
C ALA A 886 34.14 27.67 37.62
N ALA A 887 34.90 26.83 38.32
CA ALA A 887 35.91 25.94 37.72
C ALA A 887 35.27 24.73 37.02
N HIS A 888 34.15 24.25 37.55
CA HIS A 888 33.40 23.11 37.00
C HIS A 888 32.21 23.55 36.13
N ARG A 889 31.98 24.86 35.98
CA ARG A 889 30.85 25.40 35.23
C ARG A 889 30.86 24.88 33.77
N PRO A 890 29.77 24.26 33.28
CA PRO A 890 29.71 23.68 31.95
C PRO A 890 29.94 24.74 30.88
N GLN A 891 30.72 24.40 29.87
CA GLN A 891 30.81 25.22 28.67
C GLN A 891 29.59 24.96 27.80
N LEU A 892 28.95 26.04 27.35
CA LEU A 892 27.90 25.97 26.35
C LEU A 892 28.54 25.61 25.01
N THR A 893 28.01 24.59 24.36
CA THR A 893 28.31 24.26 22.96
C THR A 893 27.91 25.44 22.08
N GLN A 894 28.90 26.05 21.41
CA GLN A 894 28.70 27.27 20.60
C GLN A 894 27.89 27.04 19.33
#